data_AF-A0ABD3NBX2-F1
#
_entry.id   AF-A0ABD3NBX2-F1
#
_cell.length_a   1.000
_cell.length_b   1.000
_cell.length_c   1.000
_cell.angle_alpha   90.00
_cell.angle_beta   90.00
_cell.angle_gamma   90.00
#
_symmetry.space_group_name_H-M   'P 1'
#
loop_
_entity.id
_entity.type
_entity.pdbx_description
1 polymer ?
#
loop_
_entity_poly.entity_id
_entity_poly.type
_entity_poly.pdbx_seq_one_letter_code
_entity_poly.pdbx_strand_id
1 'polypeptide(L)'
;MIIPKSSLLHLLAVSSSATASGRKMPPLHPKFHGHLHCPYANQWLTKGPEQAAINLGLGRNLISHNNGSSRSLEETVMGRCTYTNPFSGDSCMEFRGEGWTTQDMSERCGQETDGSFTGREGCDSENAAGYCAKSVADGTYEYTMLTLSEESDCGGNKMACETFIGGSFAAAAACDVADDTIMGSCMYTNPFTGDSCMEFRGSAWTSETMEERCAEESSSSLQNEGCNSSENTAGYCVKSIAEDTFEYNLLELSENTDCDGTKLACETFAGGQFTAAGACGASNAASGGSSTESSSNTFDFSSGNSEPTTCGIAPGAIGAAHQNAFSTGYSESGCPDTPAQGSPYMWPLKWAADYETQNMAFGSDDVVFKSMGRTFYRLDKNWKRSDTTYQVGELRTIGQGPCDDVDEQWEEQGLNACSKNQTDFVTTMLHKGNMMYFVSWKDDADVEPGETDASKIEDCSSINLQVIGNIRPDWFLDARGDDTDVQYLGNQHVFYNELPKLVKQWRKKDFASQYFTMSMLENNPSKMADNGTNVKPEDTIKWPLILNIPGEGFGDDMLQRYSNHALLTDDDDDLFLLIENFLESGGVCEDVGTGEGAGPPILDVHIPSNLEIDPAAWFSNVYTFSPYWTPATSDVESASVSSSEALTKAVTEVSDRVTVESCWDENTNSVDMTVHYFDIEPTSAGTLPWIALGFRSSEVCAMTPPEAGNTPMILITHSSAESAPVANSAELVPGAKGMSDEAFGAIYQSLVPLEDSVGYSSVSLSAPMEFLAASERAISDDDTVSLSFKQDADAKPDVMYFTYAIGAESQLGVHITRACFELVEFPSCSESSSASSTADGAVSVGIEDLIAESTQKVSASSEEPSSGAHAMSVIATILFAFTTALILC
;
A
#
# COMPACT_ATOMS: atom_id res chain seq x y z
N MET A 1 -65.37 -6.49 -22.92
CA MET A 1 -66.72 -7.11 -23.08
C MET A 1 -66.53 -8.27 -24.06
N ILE A 2 -66.72 -9.56 -23.79
CA ILE A 2 -67.56 -10.36 -22.88
C ILE A 2 -66.83 -11.71 -22.64
N ILE A 3 -66.96 -12.31 -21.44
CA ILE A 3 -66.48 -13.66 -21.05
C ILE A 3 -67.61 -14.69 -21.31
N PRO A 4 -67.35 -16.01 -21.49
CA PRO A 4 -67.61 -16.90 -20.35
C PRO A 4 -66.63 -18.09 -20.15
N LYS A 5 -66.65 -18.56 -18.88
CA LYS A 5 -65.90 -19.64 -18.21
C LYS A 5 -66.42 -21.06 -18.50
N SER A 6 -65.53 -22.06 -18.37
CA SER A 6 -65.75 -23.38 -17.70
C SER A 6 -64.45 -24.23 -17.78
N SER A 7 -63.66 -24.40 -16.70
CA SER A 7 -63.55 -25.59 -15.80
C SER A 7 -63.04 -26.88 -16.51
N LEU A 8 -62.05 -27.67 -16.06
CA LEU A 8 -61.25 -27.83 -14.83
C LEU A 8 -60.13 -28.88 -15.14
N LEU A 9 -58.93 -28.75 -14.56
CA LEU A 9 -57.92 -29.78 -14.13
C LEU A 9 -56.45 -29.54 -14.58
N HIS A 10 -55.59 -29.48 -13.54
CA HIS A 10 -54.19 -29.94 -13.46
C HIS A 10 -53.05 -29.04 -14.01
N LEU A 11 -52.43 -28.22 -13.16
CA LEU A 11 -51.03 -28.36 -12.68
C LEU A 11 -50.58 -27.14 -11.82
N LEU A 12 -49.83 -27.44 -10.76
CA LEU A 12 -48.84 -26.59 -10.03
C LEU A 12 -49.32 -25.44 -9.12
N ALA A 13 -49.45 -25.77 -7.83
CA ALA A 13 -49.21 -24.84 -6.72
C ALA A 13 -48.54 -25.61 -5.57
N VAL A 14 -47.23 -25.37 -5.34
CA VAL A 14 -46.56 -25.61 -4.06
C VAL A 14 -45.42 -24.58 -3.95
N SER A 15 -45.58 -23.57 -3.10
CA SER A 15 -44.47 -22.78 -2.56
C SER A 15 -44.48 -22.90 -1.03
N SER A 16 -43.54 -23.73 -0.57
CA SER A 16 -42.68 -23.58 0.61
C SER A 16 -43.31 -23.23 1.96
N SER A 17 -43.70 -24.28 2.69
CA SER A 17 -43.45 -24.38 4.12
C SER A 17 -42.09 -25.08 4.31
N ALA A 18 -41.10 -24.42 4.91
CA ALA A 18 -39.84 -25.05 5.29
C ALA A 18 -39.80 -25.19 6.83
N THR A 19 -40.06 -26.41 7.28
CA THR A 19 -39.76 -26.90 8.63
C THR A 19 -38.25 -26.98 8.83
N ALA A 20 -37.74 -26.36 9.90
CA ALA A 20 -36.36 -26.49 10.35
C ALA A 20 -36.09 -27.95 10.79
N SER A 21 -35.41 -28.70 9.92
CA SER A 21 -34.80 -29.99 10.28
C SER A 21 -33.38 -29.71 10.78
N GLY A 22 -33.16 -29.91 12.08
CA GLY A 22 -31.86 -29.72 12.72
C GLY A 22 -30.79 -30.63 12.10
N ARG A 23 -29.86 -30.04 11.36
CA ARG A 23 -28.61 -30.70 10.98
C ARG A 23 -27.74 -30.82 12.23
N LYS A 24 -27.48 -32.05 12.66
CA LYS A 24 -26.38 -32.34 13.58
C LYS A 24 -25.07 -31.94 12.90
N MET A 25 -24.32 -31.05 13.53
CA MET A 25 -22.94 -30.75 13.10
C MET A 25 -22.11 -32.04 13.13
N PRO A 26 -21.25 -32.27 12.12
CA PRO A 26 -20.30 -33.37 12.16
C PRO A 26 -19.33 -33.16 13.34
N PRO A 27 -18.83 -34.24 13.95
CA PRO A 27 -17.92 -34.14 15.08
C PRO A 27 -16.62 -33.43 14.66
N LEU A 28 -16.12 -32.54 15.52
CA LEU A 28 -14.85 -31.84 15.33
C LEU A 28 -13.70 -32.84 15.15
N HIS A 29 -12.81 -32.53 14.21
CA HIS A 29 -11.65 -33.34 13.91
C HIS A 29 -10.68 -33.37 15.12
N PRO A 30 -10.11 -34.53 15.51
CA PRO A 30 -9.35 -34.69 16.76
C PRO A 30 -8.15 -33.75 16.92
N LYS A 31 -7.56 -33.27 15.82
CA LYS A 31 -6.43 -32.32 15.85
C LYS A 31 -6.78 -30.95 16.46
N PHE A 32 -8.07 -30.56 16.52
CA PHE A 32 -8.49 -29.28 17.10
C PHE A 32 -8.78 -29.34 18.61
N HIS A 33 -8.77 -30.52 19.23
CA HIS A 33 -9.03 -30.64 20.66
C HIS A 33 -7.89 -30.10 21.55
N GLY A 34 -6.67 -29.97 21.02
CA GLY A 34 -5.51 -29.45 21.74
C GLY A 34 -5.37 -27.92 21.75
N HIS A 35 -6.14 -27.20 20.93
CA HIS A 35 -5.96 -25.76 20.67
C HIS A 35 -6.98 -24.88 21.43
N LEU A 36 -7.88 -25.48 22.22
CA LEU A 36 -8.90 -24.76 22.98
C LEU A 36 -8.60 -24.90 24.47
N HIS A 37 -7.94 -23.90 25.05
CA HIS A 37 -7.58 -23.86 26.47
C HIS A 37 -8.75 -23.52 27.41
N CYS A 38 -9.91 -23.13 26.87
CA CYS A 38 -11.09 -22.84 27.67
C CYS A 38 -11.78 -24.17 28.12
N PRO A 39 -11.90 -24.44 29.44
CA PRO A 39 -12.47 -25.69 29.96
C PRO A 39 -13.95 -25.89 29.60
N TYR A 40 -14.61 -24.85 29.06
CA TYR A 40 -16.01 -24.86 28.67
C TYR A 40 -16.24 -24.71 27.16
N ALA A 41 -15.18 -24.65 26.35
CA ALA A 41 -15.27 -24.47 24.88
C ALA A 41 -16.18 -25.51 24.21
N ASN A 42 -16.17 -26.74 24.73
CA ASN A 42 -17.03 -27.81 24.21
C ASN A 42 -18.53 -27.55 24.48
N GLN A 43 -18.90 -26.95 25.63
CA GLN A 43 -20.29 -26.54 25.89
C GLN A 43 -20.70 -25.36 25.01
N TRP A 44 -19.78 -24.41 24.79
CA TRP A 44 -20.01 -23.23 23.97
C TRP A 44 -20.25 -23.58 22.50
N LEU A 45 -19.38 -24.40 21.92
CA LEU A 45 -19.45 -24.81 20.51
C LEU A 45 -20.62 -25.75 20.21
N THR A 46 -21.03 -26.58 21.18
CA THR A 46 -22.11 -27.56 20.95
C THR A 46 -23.50 -27.04 21.29
N LYS A 47 -23.62 -26.01 22.15
CA LYS A 47 -24.92 -25.53 22.64
C LYS A 47 -25.16 -24.03 22.44
N GLY A 48 -24.15 -23.29 21.98
CA GLY A 48 -24.21 -21.84 21.83
C GLY A 48 -24.01 -21.10 23.16
N PRO A 49 -23.73 -19.78 23.10
CA PRO A 49 -23.30 -19.00 24.25
C PRO A 49 -24.24 -18.96 25.44
N GLU A 50 -25.51 -18.69 25.16
CA GLU A 50 -26.51 -18.49 26.21
C GLU A 50 -26.84 -19.80 26.93
N GLN A 51 -26.96 -20.90 26.20
CA GLN A 51 -27.25 -22.20 26.80
C GLN A 51 -26.05 -22.75 27.58
N ALA A 52 -24.82 -22.42 27.17
CA ALA A 52 -23.61 -22.74 27.93
C ALA A 52 -23.54 -21.94 29.24
N ALA A 53 -23.84 -20.64 29.22
CA ALA A 53 -23.85 -19.80 30.42
C ALA A 53 -24.91 -20.24 31.46
N ILE A 54 -26.09 -20.66 30.99
CA ILE A 54 -27.15 -21.23 31.84
C ILE A 54 -26.71 -22.57 32.45
N ASN A 55 -26.08 -23.45 31.66
CA ASN A 55 -25.62 -24.74 32.15
C ASN A 55 -24.44 -24.63 33.13
N LEU A 56 -23.68 -23.53 33.06
CA LEU A 56 -22.56 -23.22 33.95
C LEU A 56 -22.99 -22.46 35.22
N GLY A 57 -24.28 -22.17 35.38
CA GLY A 57 -24.84 -21.60 36.62
C GLY A 57 -24.52 -20.12 36.85
N LEU A 58 -24.10 -19.39 35.82
CA LEU A 58 -23.58 -18.01 35.91
C LEU A 58 -24.67 -16.92 35.98
N GLY A 59 -25.94 -17.29 36.20
CA GLY A 59 -27.05 -16.33 36.20
C GLY A 59 -27.91 -16.40 37.46
N ARG A 60 -27.68 -15.48 38.42
CA ARG A 60 -28.67 -14.80 39.31
C ARG A 60 -28.03 -14.28 40.62
N ASN A 61 -28.09 -12.96 40.87
CA ASN A 61 -28.69 -12.29 42.07
C ASN A 61 -28.08 -10.90 42.43
N LEU A 62 -28.94 -9.86 42.36
CA LEU A 62 -29.25 -8.80 43.36
C LEU A 62 -28.19 -7.81 43.93
N ILE A 63 -28.28 -6.55 43.47
CA ILE A 63 -28.73 -5.28 44.14
C ILE A 63 -27.92 -4.60 45.30
N SER A 64 -27.63 -3.30 45.07
CA SER A 64 -27.58 -2.09 45.97
C SER A 64 -26.29 -1.65 46.69
N HIS A 65 -25.72 -0.47 46.34
CA HIS A 65 -25.88 0.83 47.04
C HIS A 65 -24.84 1.92 46.62
N ASN A 66 -25.30 3.14 46.23
CA ASN A 66 -24.85 4.52 46.60
C ASN A 66 -23.33 4.91 46.59
N ASN A 67 -22.83 6.13 46.26
CA ASN A 67 -23.33 7.48 45.95
C ASN A 67 -22.11 8.41 45.65
N GLY A 68 -22.17 9.30 44.64
CA GLY A 68 -21.56 10.64 44.77
C GLY A 68 -20.68 11.22 43.65
N SER A 69 -21.27 11.72 42.55
CA SER A 69 -21.01 13.07 41.97
C SER A 69 -21.86 13.32 40.70
N SER A 70 -23.18 13.09 40.79
CA SER A 70 -24.12 13.48 39.73
C SER A 70 -24.67 14.87 40.04
N ARG A 71 -24.48 15.86 39.14
CA ARG A 71 -25.42 16.99 39.08
C ARG A 71 -26.75 16.38 38.64
N SER A 72 -27.56 16.10 39.65
CA SER A 72 -28.82 15.40 39.58
C SER A 72 -29.72 15.94 38.47
N LEU A 73 -30.41 15.04 37.77
CA LEU A 73 -31.59 15.28 36.94
C LEU A 73 -32.78 15.88 37.75
N GLU A 74 -32.49 16.69 38.77
CA GLU A 74 -33.42 17.26 39.76
C GLU A 74 -34.17 18.48 39.25
N GLU A 75 -33.76 19.05 38.11
CA GLU A 75 -34.50 20.14 37.47
C GLU A 75 -35.86 19.68 36.99
N THR A 76 -36.89 20.45 37.32
CA THR A 76 -38.28 20.11 36.99
C THR A 76 -38.47 20.05 35.48
N VAL A 77 -38.98 18.93 34.98
CA VAL A 77 -39.36 18.75 33.57
C VAL A 77 -40.62 19.57 33.29
N MET A 78 -40.49 20.55 32.40
CA MET A 78 -41.57 21.46 32.00
C MET A 78 -42.33 20.93 30.78
N GLY A 79 -41.69 20.08 29.96
CA GLY A 79 -42.28 19.36 28.85
C GLY A 79 -41.23 18.62 28.03
N ARG A 80 -41.67 17.96 26.96
CA ARG A 80 -40.82 17.26 25.99
C ARG A 80 -41.21 17.58 24.56
N CYS A 81 -40.25 17.43 23.67
CA CYS A 81 -40.42 17.41 22.22
C CYS A 81 -39.99 16.04 21.70
N THR A 82 -40.88 15.32 21.00
CA THR A 82 -40.52 14.14 20.21
C THR A 82 -40.40 14.53 18.76
N TYR A 83 -39.35 14.12 18.06
CA TYR A 83 -39.06 14.53 16.68
C TYR A 83 -38.23 13.46 15.97
N THR A 84 -38.13 13.52 14.64
CA THR A 84 -37.28 12.60 13.86
C THR A 84 -35.97 13.29 13.51
N ASN A 85 -34.88 12.81 14.10
CA ASN A 85 -33.53 13.25 13.78
C ASN A 85 -33.03 12.52 12.52
N PRO A 86 -32.43 13.23 11.54
CA PRO A 86 -31.97 12.60 10.29
C PRO A 86 -30.84 11.58 10.48
N PHE A 87 -30.14 11.61 11.61
CA PHE A 87 -29.02 10.72 11.93
C PHE A 87 -29.42 9.57 12.87
N SER A 88 -30.20 9.85 13.91
CA SER A 88 -30.55 8.88 14.96
C SER A 88 -31.98 8.34 14.89
N GLY A 89 -32.81 8.83 13.96
CA GLY A 89 -34.23 8.48 13.88
C GLY A 89 -35.04 9.14 15.00
N ASP A 90 -36.04 8.42 15.53
CA ASP A 90 -36.93 8.95 16.56
C ASP A 90 -36.15 9.40 17.81
N SER A 91 -36.24 10.69 18.10
CA SER A 91 -35.47 11.36 19.14
C SER A 91 -36.39 12.14 20.08
N CYS A 92 -35.91 12.40 21.29
CA CYS A 92 -36.67 13.11 22.31
C CYS A 92 -35.80 14.12 23.05
N MET A 93 -36.34 15.31 23.27
CA MET A 93 -35.71 16.41 24.00
C MET A 93 -36.61 16.85 25.15
N GLU A 94 -36.07 16.97 26.36
CA GLU A 94 -36.76 17.50 27.53
C GLU A 94 -36.43 18.97 27.73
N PHE A 95 -37.44 19.75 28.08
CA PHE A 95 -37.28 21.13 28.51
C PHE A 95 -37.29 21.17 30.03
N ARG A 96 -36.17 21.57 30.63
CA ARG A 96 -35.99 21.63 32.09
C ARG A 96 -35.67 23.04 32.56
N GLY A 97 -36.17 23.37 33.75
CA GLY A 97 -35.99 24.68 34.39
C GLY A 97 -37.22 25.59 34.32
N GLU A 98 -37.48 26.33 35.41
CA GLU A 98 -38.72 27.10 35.59
C GLU A 98 -38.90 28.27 34.60
N GLY A 99 -37.85 28.64 33.86
CA GLY A 99 -37.92 29.72 32.86
C GLY A 99 -38.67 29.36 31.58
N TRP A 100 -38.95 28.07 31.33
CA TRP A 100 -39.68 27.65 30.14
C TRP A 100 -41.19 27.95 30.23
N THR A 101 -41.72 28.70 29.26
CA THR A 101 -43.17 28.80 29.06
C THR A 101 -43.68 27.75 28.07
N THR A 102 -44.97 27.41 28.14
CA THR A 102 -45.60 26.49 27.18
C THR A 102 -45.49 26.96 25.73
N GLN A 103 -45.50 28.28 25.52
CA GLN A 103 -45.33 28.87 24.19
C GLN A 103 -43.90 28.66 23.70
N ASP A 104 -42.89 28.98 24.51
CA ASP A 104 -41.47 28.86 24.12
C ASP A 104 -41.09 27.42 23.80
N MET A 105 -41.52 26.46 24.63
CA MET A 105 -41.28 25.03 24.38
C MET A 105 -41.95 24.54 23.09
N SER A 106 -43.18 24.99 22.82
CA SER A 106 -43.91 24.62 21.60
C SER A 106 -43.29 25.23 20.34
N GLU A 107 -42.82 26.49 20.42
CA GLU A 107 -42.13 27.17 19.32
C GLU A 107 -40.77 26.51 19.04
N ARG A 108 -39.99 26.22 20.08
CA ARG A 108 -38.70 25.51 19.96
C ARG A 108 -38.86 24.10 19.39
N CYS A 109 -39.85 23.35 19.87
CA CYS A 109 -40.15 22.02 19.35
C CYS A 109 -40.59 22.05 17.88
N GLY A 110 -41.31 23.09 17.45
CA GLY A 110 -41.72 23.27 16.05
C GLY A 110 -40.57 23.55 15.07
N GLN A 111 -39.35 23.77 15.56
CA GLN A 111 -38.15 23.89 14.72
C GLN A 111 -37.56 22.52 14.34
N GLU A 112 -37.94 21.46 15.05
CA GLU A 112 -37.49 20.10 14.77
C GLU A 112 -38.39 19.42 13.73
N THR A 113 -37.80 18.58 12.90
CA THR A 113 -38.53 17.81 11.87
C THR A 113 -39.54 16.89 12.54
N ASP A 114 -40.82 17.05 12.20
CA ASP A 114 -41.95 16.32 12.78
C ASP A 114 -42.08 16.48 14.31
N GLY A 115 -41.62 17.62 14.85
CA GLY A 115 -41.66 17.94 16.27
C GLY A 115 -43.07 17.97 16.87
N SER A 116 -43.28 17.19 17.94
CA SER A 116 -44.51 17.14 18.73
C SER A 116 -44.25 17.46 20.20
N PHE A 117 -44.83 18.56 20.67
CA PHE A 117 -44.65 19.04 22.05
C PHE A 117 -45.70 18.43 23.00
N THR A 118 -45.25 17.93 24.15
CA THR A 118 -46.11 17.52 25.27
C THR A 118 -45.66 18.17 26.57
N GLY A 119 -46.54 18.94 27.21
CA GLY A 119 -46.22 19.66 28.44
C GLY A 119 -46.23 18.76 29.69
N ARG A 120 -45.31 19.01 30.62
CA ARG A 120 -45.15 18.32 31.92
C ARG A 120 -44.88 16.81 31.84
N GLU A 121 -44.38 16.34 30.71
CA GLU A 121 -43.94 14.95 30.52
C GLU A 121 -42.47 14.95 30.08
N GLY A 122 -41.69 13.98 30.55
CA GLY A 122 -40.31 13.74 30.15
C GLY A 122 -40.17 12.65 29.08
N CYS A 123 -38.98 12.51 28.52
CA CYS A 123 -38.64 11.47 27.57
C CYS A 123 -38.67 10.08 28.22
N ASP A 124 -38.90 9.04 27.42
CA ASP A 124 -38.92 7.66 27.90
C ASP A 124 -37.50 7.13 28.09
N SER A 125 -37.06 6.99 29.34
CA SER A 125 -35.67 6.72 29.68
C SER A 125 -35.28 5.25 29.68
N GLU A 126 -36.18 4.30 29.34
CA GLU A 126 -35.92 2.86 29.48
C GLU A 126 -34.69 2.38 28.70
N ASN A 127 -34.30 3.07 27.61
CA ASN A 127 -33.12 2.74 26.79
C ASN A 127 -32.12 3.91 26.64
N ALA A 128 -32.18 4.90 27.54
CA ALA A 128 -31.28 6.04 27.46
C ALA A 128 -29.85 5.62 27.84
N ALA A 129 -28.89 5.91 26.95
CA ALA A 129 -27.47 5.98 27.27
C ALA A 129 -27.20 7.16 28.23
N GLY A 130 -27.90 8.26 28.04
CA GLY A 130 -27.78 9.47 28.85
C GLY A 130 -28.56 10.63 28.24
N TYR A 131 -28.30 11.82 28.74
CA TYR A 131 -28.87 13.05 28.25
C TYR A 131 -27.77 14.03 27.89
N CYS A 132 -27.89 14.70 26.75
CA CYS A 132 -27.06 15.82 26.40
C CYS A 132 -27.71 17.12 26.89
N ALA A 133 -27.16 17.72 27.94
CA ALA A 133 -27.68 18.93 28.55
C ALA A 133 -27.07 20.18 27.90
N LYS A 134 -27.90 21.03 27.30
CA LYS A 134 -27.50 22.30 26.67
C LYS A 134 -28.21 23.47 27.35
N SER A 135 -27.45 24.45 27.82
CA SER A 135 -28.01 25.69 28.38
C SER A 135 -28.52 26.59 27.25
N VAL A 136 -29.79 27.01 27.32
CA VAL A 136 -30.38 27.91 26.33
C VAL A 136 -30.38 29.37 26.82
N ALA A 137 -30.68 29.55 28.10
CA ALA A 137 -30.64 30.82 28.82
C ALA A 137 -30.51 30.55 30.33
N ASP A 138 -30.32 31.59 31.14
CA ASP A 138 -30.17 31.47 32.59
C ASP A 138 -31.34 30.70 33.22
N GLY A 139 -31.08 29.46 33.65
CA GLY A 139 -32.05 28.59 34.31
C GLY A 139 -33.01 27.85 33.38
N THR A 140 -32.73 27.79 32.07
CA THR A 140 -33.46 26.96 31.10
C THR A 140 -32.52 26.09 30.29
N TYR A 141 -32.82 24.80 30.25
CA TYR A 141 -31.98 23.78 29.64
C TYR A 141 -32.79 22.90 28.67
N GLU A 142 -32.14 22.48 27.59
CA GLU A 142 -32.57 21.42 26.69
C GLU A 142 -31.78 20.16 27.02
N TYR A 143 -32.48 19.06 27.29
CA TYR A 143 -31.87 17.75 27.54
C TYR A 143 -32.26 16.80 26.40
N THR A 144 -31.37 16.62 25.43
CA THR A 144 -31.59 15.67 24.34
C THR A 144 -31.25 14.26 24.83
N MET A 145 -32.23 13.37 24.82
CA MET A 145 -32.02 11.98 25.19
C MET A 145 -31.19 11.28 24.12
N LEU A 146 -30.13 10.59 24.57
CA LEU A 146 -29.27 9.77 23.74
C LEU A 146 -29.54 8.31 24.05
N THR A 147 -29.83 7.50 23.03
CA THR A 147 -30.21 6.10 23.18
C THR A 147 -29.04 5.18 22.84
N LEU A 148 -28.90 4.08 23.57
CA LEU A 148 -27.99 3.02 23.16
C LEU A 148 -28.54 2.35 21.88
N SER A 149 -27.67 2.11 20.91
CA SER A 149 -27.97 1.35 19.69
C SER A 149 -26.85 0.36 19.40
N GLU A 150 -27.04 -0.56 18.45
CA GLU A 150 -25.95 -1.44 17.98
C GLU A 150 -24.74 -0.65 17.44
N GLU A 151 -24.94 0.61 17.05
CA GLU A 151 -23.93 1.49 16.46
C GLU A 151 -23.41 2.56 17.44
N SER A 152 -23.97 2.69 18.65
CA SER A 152 -23.58 3.73 19.60
C SER A 152 -23.50 3.20 21.04
N ASP A 153 -22.28 3.16 21.57
CA ASP A 153 -22.00 2.90 22.98
C ASP A 153 -22.01 4.20 23.81
N CYS A 154 -21.68 4.10 25.10
CA CYS A 154 -21.63 5.24 26.00
C CYS A 154 -20.58 6.29 25.59
N GLY A 155 -19.45 5.85 25.00
CA GLY A 155 -18.39 6.74 24.52
C GLY A 155 -18.82 7.51 23.28
N GLY A 156 -19.43 6.81 22.32
CA GLY A 156 -20.01 7.41 21.11
C GLY A 156 -21.11 8.42 21.46
N ASN A 157 -21.97 8.11 22.42
CA ASN A 157 -23.02 9.03 22.87
C ASN A 157 -22.45 10.25 23.61
N LYS A 158 -21.41 10.09 24.44
CA LYS A 158 -20.72 11.22 25.06
C LYS A 158 -20.09 12.15 24.01
N MET A 159 -19.37 11.58 23.04
CA MET A 159 -18.77 12.34 21.93
C MET A 159 -19.85 13.06 21.11
N ALA A 160 -20.95 12.36 20.77
CA ALA A 160 -22.08 12.95 20.06
C ALA A 160 -22.61 14.21 20.75
N CYS A 161 -22.75 14.14 22.09
CA CYS A 161 -23.20 15.26 22.90
C CYS A 161 -22.23 16.45 22.89
N GLU A 162 -20.97 16.18 23.19
CA GLU A 162 -19.96 17.23 23.40
C GLU A 162 -19.57 17.90 22.09
N THR A 163 -19.48 17.13 20.99
CA THR A 163 -19.01 17.63 19.70
C THR A 163 -20.13 18.17 18.80
N PHE A 164 -21.25 17.45 18.67
CA PHE A 164 -22.26 17.78 17.65
C PHE A 164 -23.44 18.58 18.22
N ILE A 165 -23.90 18.24 19.43
CA ILE A 165 -25.00 18.95 20.09
C ILE A 165 -24.48 20.21 20.80
N GLY A 166 -23.23 20.17 21.27
CA GLY A 166 -22.56 21.23 22.03
C GLY A 166 -23.09 21.33 23.47
N GLY A 167 -23.42 20.19 24.07
CA GLY A 167 -23.91 20.09 25.46
C GLY A 167 -22.94 19.34 26.38
N SER A 168 -23.34 19.12 27.63
CA SER A 168 -22.65 18.27 28.59
C SER A 168 -23.39 16.93 28.73
N PHE A 169 -22.66 15.82 28.63
CA PHE A 169 -23.26 14.49 28.72
C PHE A 169 -23.51 14.10 30.18
N ALA A 170 -24.77 13.81 30.50
CA ALA A 170 -25.21 13.25 31.77
C ALA A 170 -25.60 11.78 31.55
N ALA A 171 -24.71 10.86 31.93
CA ALA A 171 -24.92 9.43 31.77
C ALA A 171 -26.18 8.95 32.51
N ALA A 172 -26.96 8.09 31.86
CA ALA A 172 -28.04 7.33 32.51
C ALA A 172 -27.47 6.04 33.12
N ALA A 173 -28.26 5.31 33.91
CA ALA A 173 -27.80 4.11 34.62
C ALA A 173 -27.15 3.04 33.72
N ALA A 174 -27.46 3.00 32.42
CA ALA A 174 -26.83 2.09 31.45
C ALA A 174 -25.38 2.49 31.08
N CYS A 175 -25.02 3.77 31.23
CA CYS A 175 -23.69 4.33 30.98
C CYS A 175 -23.03 4.92 32.23
N ASP A 176 -23.70 4.83 33.37
CA ASP A 176 -23.16 5.12 34.69
C ASP A 176 -22.30 3.91 35.07
N VAL A 177 -21.14 3.77 34.40
CA VAL A 177 -20.14 2.75 34.74
C VAL A 177 -19.77 2.96 36.20
N ALA A 178 -19.94 1.89 36.98
CA ALA A 178 -19.79 1.92 38.42
C ALA A 178 -18.46 2.55 38.82
N ASP A 179 -18.57 3.41 39.82
CA ASP A 179 -17.53 4.17 40.51
C ASP A 179 -16.11 3.56 40.40
N ASP A 180 -15.20 4.41 39.94
CA ASP A 180 -13.77 4.28 39.69
C ASP A 180 -12.97 3.97 40.98
N THR A 181 -13.45 3.02 41.78
CA THR A 181 -12.92 2.71 43.10
C THR A 181 -11.49 2.23 42.94
N ILE A 182 -10.55 3.01 43.48
CA ILE A 182 -9.14 2.66 43.51
C ILE A 182 -8.97 1.47 44.46
N MET A 183 -8.60 0.32 43.91
CA MET A 183 -8.37 -0.92 44.66
C MET A 183 -6.93 -1.01 45.17
N GLY A 184 -6.00 -0.35 44.48
CA GLY A 184 -4.59 -0.23 44.84
C GLY A 184 -3.80 0.49 43.75
N SER A 185 -2.49 0.61 43.91
CA SER A 185 -1.58 1.10 42.87
C SER A 185 -0.26 0.33 42.86
N CYS A 186 0.43 0.34 41.73
CA CYS A 186 1.74 -0.21 41.54
C CYS A 186 2.74 0.92 41.27
N MET A 187 3.70 1.11 42.18
CA MET A 187 4.85 1.98 41.94
C MET A 187 5.95 1.18 41.26
N TYR A 188 6.47 1.62 40.12
CA TYR A 188 7.52 0.91 39.37
C TYR A 188 8.46 1.89 38.67
N THR A 189 9.62 1.44 38.24
CA THR A 189 10.55 2.28 37.46
C THR A 189 10.41 1.93 35.99
N ASN A 190 9.85 2.85 35.22
CA ASN A 190 9.79 2.77 33.76
C ASN A 190 11.16 3.17 33.16
N PRO A 191 11.72 2.38 32.23
CA PRO A 191 13.03 2.67 31.65
C PRO A 191 13.10 3.97 30.84
N PHE A 192 11.96 4.54 30.43
CA PHE A 192 11.87 5.76 29.63
C PHE A 192 11.53 6.99 30.46
N THR A 193 10.61 6.87 31.42
CA THR A 193 10.08 8.00 32.20
C THR A 193 10.58 8.04 33.64
N GLY A 194 11.29 7.02 34.11
CA GLY A 194 11.73 6.91 35.50
C GLY A 194 10.62 6.39 36.41
N ASP A 195 10.57 6.86 37.66
CA ASP A 195 9.56 6.42 38.63
C ASP A 195 8.16 6.74 38.12
N SER A 196 7.33 5.69 38.01
CA SER A 196 6.00 5.72 37.43
C SER A 196 5.01 5.03 38.36
N CYS A 197 3.73 5.34 38.20
CA CYS A 197 2.67 4.78 39.02
C CYS A 197 1.46 4.38 38.19
N MET A 198 0.92 3.19 38.46
CA MET A 198 -0.27 2.64 37.83
C MET A 198 -1.33 2.35 38.89
N GLU A 199 -2.52 2.94 38.78
CA GLU A 199 -3.65 2.61 39.66
C GLU A 199 -4.48 1.48 39.08
N PHE A 200 -4.95 0.61 39.97
CA PHE A 200 -5.90 -0.45 39.66
C PHE A 200 -7.30 0.03 40.08
N ARG A 201 -8.16 0.30 39.10
CA ARG A 201 -9.54 0.77 39.33
C ARG A 201 -10.54 -0.26 38.86
N GLY A 202 -11.62 -0.39 39.63
CA GLY A 202 -12.71 -1.32 39.33
C GLY A 202 -12.76 -2.53 40.25
N SER A 203 -13.98 -2.92 40.63
CA SER A 203 -14.23 -3.87 41.73
C SER A 203 -13.77 -5.31 41.44
N ALA A 204 -13.45 -5.62 40.18
CA ALA A 204 -12.91 -6.91 39.78
C ALA A 204 -11.44 -7.11 40.18
N TRP A 205 -10.69 -6.04 40.49
CA TRP A 205 -9.34 -6.17 41.02
C TRP A 205 -9.34 -6.75 42.43
N THR A 206 -8.65 -7.88 42.60
CA THR A 206 -8.31 -8.46 43.90
C THR A 206 -6.85 -8.15 44.26
N SER A 207 -6.50 -8.22 45.55
CA SER A 207 -5.10 -8.03 45.97
C SER A 207 -4.14 -9.00 45.27
N GLU A 208 -4.57 -10.23 45.00
CA GLU A 208 -3.76 -11.25 44.31
C GLU A 208 -3.53 -10.87 42.84
N THR A 209 -4.59 -10.48 42.12
CA THR A 209 -4.48 -10.07 40.70
C THR A 209 -3.71 -8.76 40.52
N MET A 210 -3.80 -7.84 41.48
CA MET A 210 -3.00 -6.61 41.46
C MET A 210 -1.51 -6.89 41.74
N GLU A 211 -1.22 -7.81 42.66
CA GLU A 211 0.16 -8.21 42.97
C GLU A 211 0.82 -8.92 41.77
N GLU A 212 0.10 -9.82 41.11
CA GLU A 212 0.57 -10.50 39.90
C GLU A 212 0.87 -9.51 38.77
N ARG A 213 -0.09 -8.63 38.44
CA ARG A 213 0.10 -7.61 37.40
C ARG A 213 1.23 -6.64 37.73
N CYS A 214 1.29 -6.17 38.98
CA CYS A 214 2.36 -5.26 39.41
C CYS A 214 3.74 -5.93 39.31
N ALA A 215 3.85 -7.23 39.57
CA ALA A 215 5.12 -7.97 39.48
C ALA A 215 5.70 -8.09 38.07
N GLU A 216 4.92 -7.83 37.02
CA GLU A 216 5.41 -7.79 35.63
C GLU A 216 6.29 -6.56 35.35
N GLU A 217 6.12 -5.49 36.13
CA GLU A 217 6.87 -4.24 35.96
C GLU A 217 8.22 -4.28 36.69
N SER A 218 9.24 -3.65 36.10
CA SER A 218 10.59 -3.65 36.70
C SER A 218 10.66 -2.79 37.96
N SER A 219 11.23 -3.36 39.03
CA SER A 219 11.40 -2.71 40.33
C SER A 219 10.08 -2.25 40.97
N SER A 220 9.03 -3.05 40.82
CA SER A 220 7.69 -2.69 41.24
C SER A 220 7.39 -2.95 42.72
N SER A 221 6.43 -2.20 43.26
CA SER A 221 5.88 -2.39 44.60
C SER A 221 4.39 -2.03 44.64
N LEU A 222 3.57 -2.96 45.12
CA LEU A 222 2.13 -2.77 45.27
C LEU A 222 1.82 -1.94 46.53
N GLN A 223 0.93 -0.96 46.38
CA GLN A 223 0.40 -0.11 47.44
C GLN A 223 -1.12 -0.22 47.49
N ASN A 224 -1.70 -0.06 48.69
CA ASN A 224 -3.17 -0.09 48.89
C ASN A 224 -3.82 1.30 48.74
N GLU A 225 -3.06 2.29 48.30
CA GLU A 225 -3.52 3.65 48.05
C GLU A 225 -3.33 3.99 46.56
N GLY A 226 -3.98 5.05 46.09
CA GLY A 226 -3.83 5.54 44.71
C GLY A 226 -2.46 6.17 44.46
N CYS A 227 -2.21 6.52 43.20
CA CYS A 227 -0.98 7.21 42.81
C CYS A 227 -0.95 8.62 43.39
N ASN A 228 0.20 9.04 43.93
CA ASN A 228 0.37 10.40 44.42
C ASN A 228 0.52 11.37 43.24
N SER A 229 -0.54 12.14 42.94
CA SER A 229 -0.47 13.20 41.92
C SER A 229 0.42 14.35 42.38
N SER A 230 1.31 14.83 41.50
CA SER A 230 2.11 16.03 41.70
C SER A 230 1.49 17.25 40.97
N GLU A 231 2.07 18.44 41.16
CA GLU A 231 1.68 19.63 40.39
C GLU A 231 1.97 19.49 38.88
N ASN A 232 2.84 18.54 38.51
CA ASN A 232 3.18 18.22 37.13
C ASN A 232 2.31 17.12 36.54
N THR A 233 1.36 16.54 37.27
CA THR A 233 0.45 15.53 36.72
C THR A 233 -0.29 16.08 35.50
N ALA A 234 -0.07 15.46 34.34
CA ALA A 234 -0.70 15.78 33.07
C ALA A 234 -2.06 15.09 32.91
N GLY A 235 -2.21 13.90 33.48
CA GLY A 235 -3.40 13.07 33.25
C GLY A 235 -3.16 11.63 33.60
N TYR A 236 -4.11 10.79 33.19
CA TYR A 236 -4.04 9.34 33.31
C TYR A 236 -4.16 8.71 31.93
N CYS A 237 -3.37 7.67 31.69
CA CYS A 237 -3.58 6.79 30.56
C CYS A 237 -4.40 5.58 30.99
N VAL A 238 -5.65 5.50 30.51
CA VAL A 238 -6.65 4.53 30.95
C VAL A 238 -6.70 3.36 30.00
N LYS A 239 -6.49 2.14 30.50
CA LYS A 239 -6.57 0.90 29.73
C LYS A 239 -7.61 -0.03 30.35
N SER A 240 -8.59 -0.47 29.56
CA SER A 240 -9.53 -1.52 29.98
C SER A 240 -8.89 -2.89 29.76
N ILE A 241 -8.81 -3.69 30.81
CA ILE A 241 -8.24 -5.05 30.78
C ILE A 241 -9.35 -6.10 30.66
N ALA A 242 -10.47 -5.86 31.35
CA ALA A 242 -11.68 -6.68 31.32
C ALA A 242 -12.89 -5.83 31.78
N GLU A 243 -14.10 -6.41 31.76
CA GLU A 243 -15.29 -5.78 32.34
C GLU A 243 -15.01 -5.38 33.80
N ASP A 244 -15.24 -4.11 34.15
CA ASP A 244 -14.97 -3.51 35.47
C ASP A 244 -13.51 -3.65 35.98
N THR A 245 -12.53 -3.74 35.07
CA THR A 245 -11.09 -3.86 35.40
C THR A 245 -10.27 -2.88 34.57
N PHE A 246 -9.79 -1.80 35.19
CA PHE A 246 -9.06 -0.72 34.50
C PHE A 246 -7.68 -0.48 35.12
N GLU A 247 -6.70 -0.19 34.28
CA GLU A 247 -5.37 0.31 34.64
C GLU A 247 -5.26 1.80 34.31
N TYR A 248 -4.91 2.62 35.29
CA TYR A 248 -4.74 4.07 35.15
C TYR A 248 -3.28 4.42 35.38
N ASN A 249 -2.51 4.62 34.31
CA ASN A 249 -1.11 5.02 34.41
C ASN A 249 -1.02 6.54 34.58
N LEU A 250 -0.48 7.00 35.71
CA LEU A 250 -0.29 8.42 35.98
C LEU A 250 0.80 8.97 35.04
N LEU A 251 0.46 10.02 34.30
CA LEU A 251 1.39 10.71 33.42
C LEU A 251 1.73 12.08 33.98
N GLU A 252 3.03 12.41 33.99
CA GLU A 252 3.54 13.70 34.45
C GLU A 252 4.20 14.46 33.30
N LEU A 253 4.07 15.79 33.31
CA LEU A 253 4.82 16.68 32.46
C LEU A 253 6.27 16.76 32.95
N SER A 254 7.19 16.44 32.06
CA SER A 254 8.60 16.82 32.17
C SER A 254 8.83 18.23 31.62
N GLU A 255 10.00 18.83 31.88
CA GLU A 255 10.38 20.14 31.35
C GLU A 255 10.31 20.24 29.80
N ASN A 256 10.27 19.11 29.09
CA ASN A 256 10.30 19.05 27.62
C ASN A 256 9.06 18.40 26.99
N THR A 257 8.00 18.16 27.75
CA THR A 257 6.76 17.52 27.26
C THR A 257 5.56 18.39 27.59
N ASP A 258 4.69 18.62 26.61
CA ASP A 258 3.40 19.27 26.79
C ASP A 258 2.26 18.24 26.88
N CYS A 259 1.04 18.75 26.99
CA CYS A 259 -0.16 17.93 27.13
C CYS A 259 -0.43 17.05 25.89
N ASP A 260 -0.11 17.56 24.70
CA ASP A 260 -0.34 16.86 23.45
C ASP A 260 0.68 15.73 23.26
N GLY A 261 1.95 15.97 23.57
CA GLY A 261 2.97 14.93 23.61
C GLY A 261 2.64 13.83 24.63
N THR A 262 2.09 14.21 25.79
CA THR A 262 1.68 13.26 26.83
C THR A 262 0.45 12.45 26.42
N LYS A 263 -0.54 13.08 25.79
CA LYS A 263 -1.70 12.42 25.18
C LYS A 263 -1.27 11.42 24.11
N LEU A 264 -0.43 11.85 23.18
CA LEU A 264 0.10 11.01 22.11
C LEU A 264 0.84 9.80 22.69
N ALA A 265 1.61 10.00 23.74
CA ALA A 265 2.33 8.92 24.38
C ALA A 265 1.40 7.87 25.01
N CYS A 266 0.31 8.31 25.62
CA CYS A 266 -0.73 7.41 26.13
C CYS A 266 -1.38 6.59 25.02
N GLU A 267 -1.87 7.27 23.98
CA GLU A 267 -2.66 6.65 22.92
C GLU A 267 -1.81 5.75 22.03
N THR A 268 -0.55 6.12 21.79
CA THR A 268 0.35 5.40 20.87
C THR A 268 1.18 4.32 21.57
N PHE A 269 1.82 4.64 22.70
CA PHE A 269 2.79 3.71 23.31
C PHE A 269 2.19 2.87 24.43
N ALA A 270 1.32 3.45 25.26
CA ALA A 270 0.66 2.70 26.33
C ALA A 270 -0.62 1.98 25.85
N GLY A 271 -1.17 2.38 24.69
CA GLY A 271 -2.38 1.79 24.10
C GLY A 271 -3.63 2.04 24.95
N GLY A 272 -3.68 3.16 25.68
CA GLY A 272 -4.80 3.57 26.51
C GLY A 272 -5.48 4.83 26.00
N GLN A 273 -6.57 5.23 26.64
CA GLN A 273 -7.25 6.50 26.41
C GLN A 273 -6.71 7.56 27.38
N PHE A 274 -6.28 8.70 26.85
CA PHE A 274 -5.78 9.78 27.70
C PHE A 274 -6.93 10.55 28.35
N THR A 275 -6.90 10.63 29.68
CA THR A 275 -7.81 11.47 30.48
C THR A 275 -7.01 12.59 31.11
N ALA A 276 -7.15 13.81 30.58
CA ALA A 276 -6.43 14.97 31.07
C ALA A 276 -6.77 15.26 32.54
N ALA A 277 -5.75 15.53 33.35
CA ALA A 277 -5.88 15.92 34.76
C ALA A 277 -4.77 16.93 35.12
N GLY A 278 -4.78 17.45 36.35
CA GLY A 278 -3.75 18.37 36.84
C GLY A 278 -3.44 19.52 35.87
N ALA A 279 -2.20 19.60 35.42
CA ALA A 279 -1.69 20.65 34.53
C ALA A 279 -2.41 20.72 33.17
N CYS A 280 -2.82 19.59 32.60
CA CYS A 280 -3.51 19.55 31.30
C CYS A 280 -5.04 19.65 31.41
N GLY A 281 -5.60 19.46 32.60
CA GLY A 281 -7.02 19.68 32.84
C GLY A 281 -7.42 21.16 32.89
N ALA A 282 -6.47 22.07 33.16
CA ALA A 282 -6.74 23.48 33.39
C ALA A 282 -6.87 24.34 32.12
N SER A 283 -6.35 23.88 30.97
CA SER A 283 -6.26 24.67 29.73
C SER A 283 -7.56 24.74 28.91
N ASN A 284 -8.51 23.82 29.09
CA ASN A 284 -9.77 23.79 28.33
C ASN A 284 -10.83 24.81 28.78
N ALA A 285 -10.54 25.68 29.75
CA ALA A 285 -11.53 26.59 30.34
C ALA A 285 -11.48 28.06 29.85
N ALA A 286 -10.54 28.46 28.97
CA ALA A 286 -10.40 29.87 28.61
C ALA A 286 -9.86 30.14 27.19
N SER A 287 -10.73 30.09 26.17
CA SER A 287 -10.46 30.72 24.87
C SER A 287 -11.75 30.98 24.10
N GLY A 288 -12.31 32.19 24.24
CA GLY A 288 -13.48 32.65 23.51
C GLY A 288 -13.48 34.18 23.43
N GLY A 289 -12.90 34.73 22.35
CA GLY A 289 -12.81 36.18 22.13
C GLY A 289 -12.73 36.51 20.63
N SER A 290 -13.85 36.98 20.10
CA SER A 290 -14.11 37.37 18.70
C SER A 290 -13.59 38.79 18.38
N SER A 291 -13.12 39.02 17.14
CA SER A 291 -13.09 40.37 16.54
C SER A 291 -13.31 40.38 15.01
N THR A 292 -14.49 40.87 14.67
CA THR A 292 -15.04 41.59 13.50
C THR A 292 -14.11 42.14 12.40
N GLU A 293 -14.64 42.04 11.17
CA GLU A 293 -14.17 42.48 9.84
C GLU A 293 -13.83 43.97 9.63
N SER A 294 -12.97 44.25 8.65
CA SER A 294 -13.08 45.42 7.76
C SER A 294 -12.35 45.16 6.43
N SER A 295 -13.06 45.40 5.32
CA SER A 295 -12.70 45.13 3.93
C SER A 295 -11.91 46.27 3.25
N SER A 296 -10.86 45.90 2.48
CA SER A 296 -10.42 46.63 1.28
C SER A 296 -9.54 45.73 0.41
N ASN A 297 -10.04 45.37 -0.78
CA ASN A 297 -9.32 44.54 -1.76
C ASN A 297 -8.28 45.38 -2.52
N THR A 298 -7.01 45.10 -2.26
CA THR A 298 -5.87 45.42 -3.14
C THR A 298 -4.85 44.31 -2.88
N PHE A 299 -4.72 43.37 -3.83
CA PHE A 299 -3.76 42.26 -3.73
C PHE A 299 -2.35 42.82 -3.99
N ASP A 300 -1.67 43.15 -2.90
CA ASP A 300 -0.26 43.54 -2.88
C ASP A 300 0.56 42.34 -2.41
N PHE A 301 1.42 41.80 -3.28
CA PHE A 301 2.39 40.74 -2.95
C PHE A 301 3.62 41.31 -2.19
N SER A 302 3.42 42.34 -1.38
CA SER A 302 4.44 42.92 -0.49
C SER A 302 4.37 42.27 0.90
N SER A 303 5.16 41.20 1.07
CA SER A 303 5.91 40.88 2.30
C SER A 303 5.31 41.37 3.63
N GLY A 304 4.18 40.77 4.01
CA GLY A 304 3.85 40.66 5.44
C GLY A 304 4.89 39.75 6.10
N ASN A 305 5.54 40.24 7.16
CA ASN A 305 6.63 39.56 7.89
C ASN A 305 6.24 38.25 8.61
N SER A 306 5.13 37.61 8.25
CA SER A 306 4.88 36.21 8.56
C SER A 306 5.36 35.41 7.36
N GLU A 307 6.44 34.63 7.49
CA GLU A 307 6.82 33.71 6.43
C GLU A 307 5.59 32.87 6.06
N PRO A 308 5.17 32.85 4.77
CA PRO A 308 4.00 32.08 4.38
C PRO A 308 4.23 30.64 4.82
N THR A 309 3.26 30.08 5.53
CA THR A 309 3.28 28.68 5.96
C THR A 309 3.43 27.80 4.74
N THR A 310 4.64 27.28 4.48
CA THR A 310 4.90 26.57 3.23
C THR A 310 4.81 25.07 3.42
N CYS A 311 3.82 24.50 2.75
CA CYS A 311 3.59 23.07 2.66
C CYS A 311 4.23 22.55 1.38
N GLY A 312 5.38 21.90 1.53
CA GLY A 312 5.95 21.14 0.44
C GLY A 312 5.14 19.86 0.23
N ILE A 313 4.66 19.72 -0.98
CA ILE A 313 4.14 18.47 -1.52
C ILE A 313 4.67 18.47 -2.93
N ALA A 314 5.19 17.34 -3.44
CA ALA A 314 5.43 17.30 -4.87
C ALA A 314 4.17 16.82 -5.59
N PRO A 315 3.75 17.55 -6.61
CA PRO A 315 2.90 16.98 -7.64
C PRO A 315 3.76 16.13 -8.59
N GLY A 316 3.13 15.18 -9.26
CA GLY A 316 3.70 14.65 -10.49
C GLY A 316 3.23 15.41 -11.72
N ALA A 317 3.70 14.95 -12.87
CA ALA A 317 3.17 15.31 -14.17
C ALA A 317 1.65 15.08 -14.24
N ILE A 318 1.03 15.59 -15.30
CA ILE A 318 -0.41 15.46 -15.54
C ILE A 318 -0.78 13.96 -15.51
N GLY A 319 -1.74 13.61 -14.65
CA GLY A 319 -2.11 12.23 -14.40
C GLY A 319 -1.15 11.44 -13.51
N ALA A 320 -0.38 12.09 -12.63
CA ALA A 320 0.58 11.42 -11.76
C ALA A 320 0.78 12.11 -10.39
N ALA A 321 -0.26 12.61 -9.71
CA ALA A 321 -0.04 13.17 -8.36
C ALA A 321 0.61 12.13 -7.43
N HIS A 322 1.83 12.42 -6.94
CA HIS A 322 2.65 11.46 -6.19
C HIS A 322 2.68 11.84 -4.70
N GLN A 323 1.86 11.21 -3.86
CA GLN A 323 2.07 11.28 -2.40
C GLN A 323 2.82 10.04 -1.91
N ASN A 324 4.05 10.18 -1.41
CA ASN A 324 4.79 9.08 -0.78
C ASN A 324 3.88 8.35 0.24
N ALA A 325 3.72 7.03 0.14
CA ALA A 325 2.90 6.22 1.05
C ALA A 325 3.35 6.30 2.52
N PHE A 326 4.60 6.74 2.76
CA PHE A 326 5.15 7.01 4.08
C PHE A 326 5.21 8.51 4.41
N SER A 327 4.60 9.37 3.60
CA SER A 327 4.46 10.80 3.93
C SER A 327 3.75 10.92 5.27
N THR A 328 4.27 11.76 6.16
CA THR A 328 3.62 12.10 7.43
C THR A 328 2.37 12.96 7.22
N GLY A 329 1.99 13.23 5.97
CA GLY A 329 0.84 14.08 5.62
C GLY A 329 1.17 15.55 5.85
N TYR A 330 0.12 16.36 6.03
CA TYR A 330 0.26 17.74 6.45
C TYR A 330 0.54 17.75 7.96
N SER A 331 1.82 17.84 8.35
CA SER A 331 2.18 17.90 9.77
C SER A 331 1.55 19.14 10.40
N GLU A 332 1.06 19.03 11.64
CA GLU A 332 0.47 20.16 12.37
C GLU A 332 1.43 21.35 12.50
N SER A 333 2.73 21.07 12.57
CA SER A 333 3.79 22.08 12.71
C SER A 333 4.29 22.65 11.38
N GLY A 334 4.22 21.90 10.28
CA GLY A 334 4.72 22.32 8.96
C GLY A 334 3.63 22.89 8.05
N CYS A 335 2.38 22.57 8.36
CA CYS A 335 1.21 22.95 7.58
C CYS A 335 0.01 23.40 8.44
N PRO A 336 0.21 24.29 9.44
CA PRO A 336 -0.91 24.85 10.19
C PRO A 336 -1.91 25.54 9.26
N ASP A 337 -3.19 25.40 9.60
CA ASP A 337 -4.35 25.97 8.92
C ASP A 337 -4.59 25.44 7.50
N THR A 338 -3.87 24.40 7.07
CA THR A 338 -4.21 23.69 5.83
C THR A 338 -5.42 22.80 6.02
N PRO A 339 -6.27 22.62 4.99
CA PRO A 339 -7.48 21.80 5.11
C PRO A 339 -7.30 20.34 5.51
N ALA A 340 -6.07 19.82 5.40
CA ALA A 340 -5.72 18.46 5.76
C ALA A 340 -4.68 18.39 6.89
N GLN A 341 -4.52 19.48 7.66
CA GLN A 341 -3.67 19.54 8.85
C GLN A 341 -3.96 18.37 9.79
N GLY A 342 -2.92 17.59 10.13
CA GLY A 342 -3.03 16.41 10.99
C GLY A 342 -3.57 15.15 10.30
N SER A 343 -3.96 15.21 9.02
CA SER A 343 -4.44 14.03 8.30
C SER A 343 -3.29 13.09 7.88
N PRO A 344 -3.35 11.80 8.26
CA PRO A 344 -2.41 10.79 7.79
C PRO A 344 -2.64 10.36 6.33
N TYR A 345 -3.77 10.73 5.71
CA TYR A 345 -4.11 10.33 4.34
C TYR A 345 -4.73 11.46 3.49
N MET A 346 -4.18 11.55 2.26
CA MET A 346 -4.71 12.10 1.00
C MET A 346 -5.07 13.59 0.91
N TRP A 347 -4.70 14.17 -0.24
CA TRP A 347 -5.12 15.50 -0.67
C TRP A 347 -6.66 15.55 -0.62
N PRO A 348 -7.26 16.69 -0.23
CA PRO A 348 -8.70 16.85 -0.37
C PRO A 348 -9.13 16.47 -1.78
N LEU A 349 -10.30 15.83 -1.96
CA LEU A 349 -10.76 15.45 -3.30
C LEU A 349 -10.84 16.66 -4.23
N LYS A 350 -11.02 17.85 -3.67
CA LYS A 350 -10.99 19.10 -4.39
C LYS A 350 -10.24 20.17 -3.62
N TRP A 351 -9.27 20.79 -4.27
CA TRP A 351 -8.44 21.81 -3.65
C TRP A 351 -7.76 22.68 -4.70
N ALA A 352 -7.27 23.82 -4.26
CA ALA A 352 -6.42 24.71 -5.03
C ALA A 352 -5.19 25.11 -4.23
N ALA A 353 -4.12 25.47 -4.92
CA ALA A 353 -2.93 26.07 -4.32
C ALA A 353 -2.17 26.90 -5.34
N ASP A 354 -1.42 27.88 -4.85
CA ASP A 354 -0.40 28.56 -5.64
C ASP A 354 0.81 27.64 -5.78
N TYR A 355 1.43 27.63 -6.96
CA TYR A 355 2.62 26.84 -7.22
C TYR A 355 3.80 27.68 -7.70
N GLU A 356 4.99 27.21 -7.38
CA GLU A 356 6.26 27.64 -7.98
C GLU A 356 7.01 26.38 -8.45
N THR A 357 7.46 26.38 -9.70
CA THR A 357 8.20 25.29 -10.31
C THR A 357 9.55 25.80 -10.81
N GLN A 358 10.60 25.02 -10.60
CA GLN A 358 11.96 25.26 -11.08
C GLN A 358 12.48 23.99 -11.77
N ASN A 359 12.83 24.10 -13.05
CA ASN A 359 13.47 23.00 -13.78
C ASN A 359 14.98 23.19 -13.79
N MET A 360 15.71 22.11 -13.55
CA MET A 360 17.16 22.07 -13.42
C MET A 360 17.78 21.52 -14.71
N ALA A 361 18.86 22.13 -15.17
CA ALA A 361 19.59 21.62 -16.32
C ALA A 361 20.10 20.20 -16.04
N PHE A 362 20.09 19.35 -17.06
CA PHE A 362 20.61 17.99 -16.94
C PHE A 362 22.00 17.91 -16.30
N GLY A 363 22.12 17.11 -15.24
CA GLY A 363 23.37 16.88 -14.53
C GLY A 363 23.95 18.13 -13.87
N SER A 364 23.13 19.17 -13.67
CA SER A 364 23.49 20.44 -13.03
C SER A 364 22.45 20.86 -12.00
N ASP A 365 22.89 21.68 -11.04
CA ASP A 365 22.03 22.39 -10.10
C ASP A 365 21.57 23.76 -10.64
N ASP A 366 21.78 24.02 -11.94
CA ASP A 366 21.38 25.27 -12.57
C ASP A 366 19.90 25.27 -12.94
N VAL A 367 19.13 26.22 -12.43
CA VAL A 367 17.74 26.40 -12.83
C VAL A 367 17.67 26.99 -14.24
N VAL A 368 17.13 26.23 -15.20
CA VAL A 368 16.97 26.63 -16.61
C VAL A 368 15.59 27.16 -16.94
N PHE A 369 14.57 26.79 -16.15
CA PHE A 369 13.20 27.27 -16.32
C PHE A 369 12.53 27.49 -14.97
N LYS A 370 11.72 28.54 -14.87
CA LYS A 370 10.88 28.83 -13.71
C LYS A 370 9.46 29.10 -14.16
N SER A 371 8.48 28.58 -13.42
CA SER A 371 7.08 28.99 -13.58
C SER A 371 6.37 29.17 -12.25
N MET A 372 5.37 30.06 -12.22
CA MET A 372 4.52 30.28 -11.06
C MET A 372 3.07 30.43 -11.53
N GLY A 373 2.13 30.09 -10.65
CA GLY A 373 0.72 30.17 -10.98
C GLY A 373 -0.17 29.62 -9.88
N ARG A 374 -1.41 29.29 -10.24
CA ARG A 374 -2.37 28.63 -9.35
C ARG A 374 -2.91 27.38 -10.01
N THR A 375 -2.96 26.29 -9.26
CA THR A 375 -3.54 25.03 -9.74
C THR A 375 -4.80 24.69 -8.96
N PHE A 376 -5.73 24.04 -9.65
CA PHE A 376 -6.99 23.57 -9.11
C PHE A 376 -7.13 22.11 -9.47
N TYR A 377 -7.51 21.30 -8.51
CA TYR A 377 -7.65 19.87 -8.66
C TYR A 377 -9.05 19.44 -8.23
N ARG A 378 -9.63 18.53 -9.02
CA ARG A 378 -10.83 17.77 -8.68
C ARG A 378 -10.55 16.30 -8.96
N LEU A 379 -9.97 15.66 -7.96
CA LEU A 379 -9.38 14.34 -8.02
C LEU A 379 -10.43 13.24 -8.19
N ASP A 380 -11.66 13.44 -7.68
CA ASP A 380 -12.79 12.53 -7.87
C ASP A 380 -13.24 12.40 -9.34
N LYS A 381 -12.97 13.42 -10.16
CA LYS A 381 -13.30 13.42 -11.59
C LYS A 381 -12.09 13.36 -12.52
N ASN A 382 -10.88 13.24 -11.98
CA ASN A 382 -9.63 13.37 -12.75
C ASN A 382 -9.56 14.69 -13.53
N TRP A 383 -9.92 15.81 -12.89
CA TRP A 383 -9.78 17.13 -13.51
C TRP A 383 -8.65 17.91 -12.86
N LYS A 384 -7.90 18.62 -13.68
CA LYS A 384 -6.89 19.59 -13.24
C LYS A 384 -7.00 20.84 -14.08
N ARG A 385 -6.82 21.97 -13.44
CA ARG A 385 -6.59 23.26 -14.08
C ARG A 385 -5.28 23.84 -13.55
N SER A 386 -4.52 24.47 -14.44
CA SER A 386 -3.30 25.20 -14.09
C SER A 386 -3.33 26.54 -14.79
N ASP A 387 -3.40 27.60 -14.00
CA ASP A 387 -3.32 28.97 -14.47
C ASP A 387 -1.90 29.49 -14.19
N THR A 388 -1.08 29.55 -15.23
CA THR A 388 0.31 30.03 -15.15
C THR A 388 0.31 31.55 -15.29
N THR A 389 0.82 32.26 -14.28
CA THR A 389 0.92 33.73 -14.28
C THR A 389 2.33 34.20 -14.64
N TYR A 390 3.33 33.33 -14.50
CA TYR A 390 4.73 33.65 -14.73
C TYR A 390 5.45 32.42 -15.29
N GLN A 391 6.24 32.59 -16.35
CA GLN A 391 7.17 31.58 -16.84
C GLN A 391 8.36 32.21 -17.58
N VAL A 392 9.59 31.87 -17.15
CA VAL A 392 10.83 32.39 -17.73
C VAL A 392 11.86 31.28 -17.85
N GLY A 393 12.56 31.23 -18.98
CA GLY A 393 13.68 30.33 -19.23
C GLY A 393 13.42 29.35 -20.37
N GLU A 394 14.21 28.29 -20.44
CA GLU A 394 14.17 27.30 -21.51
C GLU A 394 13.47 26.02 -21.01
N LEU A 395 12.24 25.79 -21.47
CA LEU A 395 11.47 24.61 -21.11
C LEU A 395 11.75 23.49 -22.12
N ARG A 396 12.36 22.38 -21.67
CA ARG A 396 12.79 21.27 -22.54
C ARG A 396 11.90 20.01 -22.43
N THR A 397 10.59 20.16 -22.29
CA THR A 397 9.65 19.04 -22.04
C THR A 397 8.66 18.83 -23.18
N ILE A 398 8.40 17.57 -23.52
CA ILE A 398 7.35 17.13 -24.45
C ILE A 398 5.97 17.24 -23.75
N GLY A 399 4.97 17.83 -24.42
CA GLY A 399 3.56 17.78 -23.98
C GLY A 399 3.03 19.00 -23.22
N GLN A 400 3.76 20.12 -23.14
CA GLN A 400 3.27 21.35 -22.53
C GLN A 400 3.09 22.48 -23.55
N GLY A 401 1.94 22.46 -24.21
CA GLY A 401 1.41 23.55 -25.06
C GLY A 401 2.17 23.80 -26.37
N PRO A 402 1.56 24.54 -27.30
CA PRO A 402 2.26 25.04 -28.48
C PRO A 402 3.44 25.96 -28.07
N CYS A 403 4.52 25.90 -28.83
CA CYS A 403 5.68 26.75 -28.66
C CYS A 403 5.76 27.74 -29.80
N ASP A 404 5.65 29.02 -29.46
CA ASP A 404 5.67 30.11 -30.45
C ASP A 404 7.06 30.28 -31.06
N ASP A 405 8.12 29.99 -30.28
CA ASP A 405 9.52 30.07 -30.69
C ASP A 405 10.24 28.75 -30.33
N VAL A 406 10.31 27.82 -31.29
CA VAL A 406 11.19 26.65 -31.21
C VAL A 406 12.59 27.07 -31.62
N ASP A 407 13.59 26.78 -30.79
CA ASP A 407 14.98 27.06 -31.13
C ASP A 407 15.48 26.07 -32.19
N GLU A 408 15.82 26.60 -33.37
CA GLU A 408 16.31 25.83 -34.54
C GLU A 408 17.47 24.89 -34.17
N GLN A 409 18.33 25.25 -33.20
CA GLN A 409 19.47 24.43 -32.79
C GLN A 409 19.07 23.14 -32.07
N TRP A 410 17.90 23.13 -31.42
CA TRP A 410 17.39 21.97 -30.70
C TRP A 410 16.50 21.10 -31.60
N GLU A 411 15.82 21.71 -32.56
CA GLU A 411 15.09 21.00 -33.61
C GLU A 411 16.04 20.10 -34.43
N GLU A 412 17.27 20.54 -34.69
CA GLU A 412 18.33 19.72 -35.32
C GLU A 412 18.74 18.48 -34.49
N GLN A 413 18.50 18.50 -33.18
CA GLN A 413 18.78 17.38 -32.25
C GLN A 413 17.54 16.53 -31.95
N GLY A 414 16.40 16.83 -32.59
CA GLY A 414 15.13 16.14 -32.36
C GLY A 414 14.49 16.45 -30.99
N LEU A 415 14.88 17.55 -30.35
CA LEU A 415 14.34 17.98 -29.05
C LEU A 415 13.58 19.30 -29.21
N ASN A 416 12.32 19.34 -28.75
CA ASN A 416 11.54 20.58 -28.72
C ASN A 416 11.86 21.34 -27.43
N ALA A 417 12.72 22.35 -27.51
CA ALA A 417 12.97 23.31 -26.43
C ALA A 417 12.22 24.61 -26.71
N CYS A 418 11.54 25.15 -25.70
CA CYS A 418 10.69 26.31 -25.83
C CYS A 418 11.18 27.42 -24.91
N SER A 419 11.62 28.52 -25.51
CA SER A 419 11.98 29.72 -24.76
C SER A 419 10.70 30.40 -24.28
N LYS A 420 10.54 30.54 -22.96
CA LYS A 420 9.42 31.24 -22.35
C LYS A 420 9.91 32.52 -21.69
N ASN A 421 9.17 33.60 -21.90
CA ASN A 421 9.40 34.89 -21.27
C ASN A 421 8.06 35.61 -21.02
N GLN A 422 7.10 34.87 -20.46
CA GLN A 422 5.79 35.39 -20.08
C GLN A 422 5.86 35.85 -18.62
N THR A 423 5.60 37.12 -18.38
CA THR A 423 5.72 37.71 -17.02
C THR A 423 4.51 38.52 -16.60
N ASP A 424 3.56 38.73 -17.50
CA ASP A 424 2.52 39.77 -17.41
C ASP A 424 1.12 39.32 -17.85
N PHE A 425 0.94 38.07 -18.28
CA PHE A 425 -0.37 37.52 -18.63
C PHE A 425 -0.57 36.11 -18.08
N VAL A 426 -1.82 35.69 -17.99
CA VAL A 426 -2.21 34.34 -17.56
C VAL A 426 -2.28 33.42 -18.78
N THR A 427 -1.81 32.19 -18.65
CA THR A 427 -2.14 31.11 -19.59
C THR A 427 -2.79 29.97 -18.82
N THR A 428 -3.82 29.37 -19.41
CA THR A 428 -4.62 28.37 -18.71
C THR A 428 -4.53 27.03 -19.42
N MET A 429 -4.22 25.98 -18.66
CA MET A 429 -4.29 24.59 -19.12
C MET A 429 -5.37 23.86 -18.32
N LEU A 430 -6.27 23.16 -19.03
CA LEU A 430 -7.26 22.29 -18.42
C LEU A 430 -7.05 20.85 -18.88
N HIS A 431 -6.96 19.95 -17.92
CA HIS A 431 -6.92 18.51 -18.13
C HIS A 431 -8.24 17.90 -17.66
N LYS A 432 -8.94 17.21 -18.56
CA LYS A 432 -10.26 16.64 -18.33
C LYS A 432 -10.40 15.28 -19.02
N GLY A 433 -10.31 14.20 -18.25
CA GLY A 433 -10.39 12.84 -18.79
C GLY A 433 -9.17 12.54 -19.68
N ASN A 434 -9.39 12.35 -20.97
CA ASN A 434 -8.32 12.10 -21.96
C ASN A 434 -7.88 13.36 -22.73
N MET A 435 -8.53 14.50 -22.47
CA MET A 435 -8.30 15.75 -23.19
C MET A 435 -7.47 16.71 -22.36
N MET A 436 -6.53 17.38 -23.02
CA MET A 436 -5.85 18.56 -22.50
C MET A 436 -6.19 19.75 -23.39
N TYR A 437 -6.61 20.85 -22.77
CA TYR A 437 -6.95 22.10 -23.42
C TYR A 437 -5.95 23.17 -23.02
N PHE A 438 -5.51 23.97 -23.98
CA PHE A 438 -4.66 25.13 -23.76
C PHE A 438 -5.45 26.37 -24.18
N VAL A 439 -5.59 27.30 -23.26
CA VAL A 439 -6.39 28.51 -23.40
C VAL A 439 -5.46 29.71 -23.36
N SER A 440 -5.53 30.49 -24.43
CA SER A 440 -4.95 31.83 -24.52
C SER A 440 -6.07 32.84 -24.36
N TRP A 441 -5.85 33.80 -23.46
CA TRP A 441 -6.81 34.85 -23.16
C TRP A 441 -6.55 36.07 -24.04
N LYS A 442 -7.59 36.87 -24.30
CA LYS A 442 -7.46 38.11 -25.07
C LYS A 442 -6.53 39.09 -24.36
N ASP A 443 -5.64 39.73 -25.12
CA ASP A 443 -4.68 40.73 -24.62
C ASP A 443 -5.31 41.88 -23.79
N ASP A 444 -6.56 42.25 -24.08
CA ASP A 444 -7.27 43.34 -23.39
C ASP A 444 -8.17 42.87 -22.24
N ALA A 445 -8.21 41.56 -21.98
CA ALA A 445 -8.99 41.00 -20.90
C ALA A 445 -8.20 41.04 -19.58
N ASP A 446 -8.82 41.63 -18.56
CA ASP A 446 -8.35 41.53 -17.17
C ASP A 446 -8.67 40.12 -16.67
N VAL A 447 -7.68 39.22 -16.71
CA VAL A 447 -7.80 37.79 -16.37
C VAL A 447 -6.97 37.50 -15.14
N GLU A 448 -7.63 36.90 -14.16
CA GLU A 448 -7.02 36.46 -12.90
C GLU A 448 -7.06 34.93 -12.80
N PRO A 449 -6.17 34.29 -12.01
CA PRO A 449 -6.26 32.86 -11.75
C PRO A 449 -7.64 32.45 -11.23
N GLY A 450 -8.24 31.45 -11.86
CA GLY A 450 -9.61 31.00 -11.60
C GLY A 450 -10.68 31.64 -12.48
N GLU A 451 -10.33 32.43 -13.52
CA GLU A 451 -11.30 33.00 -14.47
C GLU A 451 -12.22 31.95 -15.10
N THR A 452 -13.53 32.21 -15.15
CA THR A 452 -14.56 31.31 -15.69
C THR A 452 -15.33 31.90 -16.87
N ASP A 453 -15.13 33.18 -17.19
CA ASP A 453 -15.78 33.86 -18.32
C ASP A 453 -15.15 33.43 -19.65
N ALA A 454 -15.79 32.46 -20.30
CA ALA A 454 -15.39 31.94 -21.60
C ALA A 454 -15.37 33.00 -22.71
N SER A 455 -16.03 34.15 -22.55
CA SER A 455 -16.00 35.22 -23.56
C SER A 455 -14.65 35.94 -23.64
N LYS A 456 -13.79 35.77 -22.63
CA LYS A 456 -12.42 36.31 -22.58
C LYS A 456 -11.38 35.45 -23.30
N ILE A 457 -11.75 34.24 -23.72
CA ILE A 457 -10.87 33.35 -24.48
C ILE A 457 -10.63 33.95 -25.88
N GLU A 458 -9.36 34.05 -26.27
CA GLU A 458 -8.94 34.43 -27.61
C GLU A 458 -8.79 33.18 -28.49
N ASP A 459 -8.02 32.22 -27.99
CA ASP A 459 -7.71 30.99 -28.70
C ASP A 459 -7.78 29.78 -27.75
N CYS A 460 -8.17 28.64 -28.33
CA CYS A 460 -8.23 27.37 -27.63
C CYS A 460 -7.66 26.27 -28.53
N SER A 461 -6.70 25.53 -28.01
CA SER A 461 -6.22 24.29 -28.64
C SER A 461 -6.44 23.10 -27.73
N SER A 462 -6.51 21.91 -28.31
CA SER A 462 -6.68 20.67 -27.55
C SER A 462 -5.80 19.54 -28.07
N ILE A 463 -5.40 18.65 -27.16
CA ILE A 463 -4.67 17.41 -27.47
C ILE A 463 -5.39 16.26 -26.77
N ASN A 464 -5.65 15.19 -27.51
CA ASN A 464 -6.14 13.93 -26.96
C ASN A 464 -4.95 13.02 -26.62
N LEU A 465 -4.72 12.76 -25.34
CA LEU A 465 -3.62 11.90 -24.91
C LEU A 465 -3.99 10.40 -24.84
N GLN A 466 -5.18 10.02 -25.35
CA GLN A 466 -5.78 8.68 -25.31
C GLN A 466 -6.03 8.11 -23.91
N VAL A 467 -4.97 7.85 -23.14
CA VAL A 467 -4.99 7.28 -21.81
C VAL A 467 -4.11 8.15 -20.93
N ILE A 468 -4.74 9.00 -20.12
CA ILE A 468 -4.04 9.74 -19.07
C ILE A 468 -4.39 9.05 -17.76
N GLY A 469 -3.35 8.69 -17.02
CA GLY A 469 -3.46 8.27 -15.64
C GLY A 469 -4.42 9.18 -14.85
N ASN A 470 -5.38 8.60 -14.12
CA ASN A 470 -6.25 9.43 -13.28
C ASN A 470 -5.40 10.18 -12.25
N ILE A 471 -5.54 11.50 -12.10
CA ILE A 471 -4.90 12.22 -11.00
C ILE A 471 -5.57 11.74 -9.71
N ARG A 472 -4.88 10.92 -8.90
CA ARG A 472 -5.43 10.49 -7.62
C ARG A 472 -4.45 10.67 -6.45
N PRO A 473 -4.97 10.89 -5.24
CA PRO A 473 -4.13 11.24 -4.09
C PRO A 473 -3.40 10.05 -3.43
N ASP A 474 -3.65 8.81 -3.88
CA ASP A 474 -3.19 7.54 -3.29
C ASP A 474 -2.18 6.77 -4.17
N TRP A 475 -1.63 7.42 -5.18
CA TRP A 475 -1.09 6.77 -6.38
C TRP A 475 0.20 5.97 -6.30
N PHE A 476 0.71 5.67 -5.12
CA PHE A 476 1.88 4.81 -5.06
C PHE A 476 1.55 3.33 -5.30
N LEU A 477 0.33 2.82 -5.06
CA LEU A 477 0.07 1.36 -5.02
C LEU A 477 -1.44 1.00 -5.17
N ASP A 478 -2.09 1.26 -6.30
CA ASP A 478 -3.52 0.93 -6.51
C ASP A 478 -3.75 0.16 -7.82
N ALA A 479 -4.32 -1.06 -7.73
CA ALA A 479 -4.55 -1.96 -8.87
C ALA A 479 -5.92 -1.80 -9.56
N ARG A 480 -6.51 -0.60 -9.55
CA ARG A 480 -7.77 -0.31 -10.26
C ARG A 480 -7.58 0.00 -11.76
N GLY A 481 -6.62 -0.66 -12.42
CA GLY A 481 -6.35 -0.62 -13.86
C GLY A 481 -4.97 -1.20 -14.26
N ASP A 482 -4.90 -1.84 -15.44
CA ASP A 482 -3.75 -2.67 -15.90
C ASP A 482 -2.48 -1.88 -16.30
N ASP A 483 -2.59 -0.55 -16.38
CA ASP A 483 -1.54 0.37 -16.87
C ASP A 483 -0.86 1.19 -15.76
N THR A 484 -0.90 0.74 -14.51
CA THR A 484 -0.44 1.54 -13.35
C THR A 484 0.51 0.82 -12.38
N ASP A 485 1.13 -0.30 -12.81
CA ASP A 485 2.10 -1.01 -11.97
C ASP A 485 3.31 -0.13 -11.61
N VAL A 486 3.97 -0.43 -10.50
CA VAL A 486 5.20 0.24 -10.08
C VAL A 486 6.29 -0.79 -9.79
N GLN A 487 7.55 -0.39 -9.96
CA GLN A 487 8.73 -1.19 -9.66
C GLN A 487 9.62 -0.39 -8.70
N TYR A 488 9.85 -0.93 -7.49
CA TYR A 488 10.83 -0.36 -6.58
C TYR A 488 12.24 -0.70 -7.05
N LEU A 489 13.06 0.31 -7.32
CA LEU A 489 14.42 0.14 -7.85
C LEU A 489 15.49 0.11 -6.75
N GLY A 490 15.15 0.60 -5.56
CA GLY A 490 16.02 0.58 -4.39
C GLY A 490 16.14 1.94 -3.71
N ASN A 491 17.08 2.01 -2.77
CA ASN A 491 17.46 3.27 -2.13
C ASN A 491 18.72 3.83 -2.80
N GLN A 492 18.76 5.13 -3.04
CA GLN A 492 19.92 5.87 -3.54
C GLN A 492 20.22 7.04 -2.62
N HIS A 493 21.49 7.38 -2.41
CA HIS A 493 21.84 8.66 -1.80
C HIS A 493 21.98 9.72 -2.90
N VAL A 494 21.29 10.85 -2.75
CA VAL A 494 21.42 12.03 -3.61
C VAL A 494 21.86 13.21 -2.76
N PHE A 495 22.53 14.21 -3.34
CA PHE A 495 22.77 15.48 -2.63
C PHE A 495 21.56 16.38 -2.86
N TYR A 496 21.01 16.94 -1.78
CA TYR A 496 19.93 17.93 -1.82
C TYR A 496 20.17 18.96 -0.73
N ASN A 497 20.20 20.25 -1.09
CA ASN A 497 20.64 21.36 -0.24
C ASN A 497 22.01 21.09 0.42
N GLU A 498 23.00 20.70 -0.39
CA GLU A 498 24.37 20.37 0.04
C GLU A 498 24.49 19.21 1.06
N LEU A 499 23.38 18.51 1.35
CA LEU A 499 23.33 17.41 2.29
C LEU A 499 23.02 16.09 1.56
N PRO A 500 23.70 14.99 1.90
CA PRO A 500 23.32 13.68 1.39
C PRO A 500 21.95 13.29 1.96
N LYS A 501 20.99 13.01 1.09
CA LYS A 501 19.65 12.51 1.41
C LYS A 501 19.49 11.11 0.82
N LEU A 502 18.97 10.19 1.62
CA LEU A 502 18.53 8.90 1.11
C LEU A 502 17.20 9.11 0.37
N VAL A 503 17.05 8.52 -0.81
CA VAL A 503 15.82 8.55 -1.60
C VAL A 503 15.45 7.12 -1.98
N LYS A 504 14.16 6.81 -2.00
CA LYS A 504 13.62 5.60 -2.61
C LYS A 504 13.36 5.89 -4.07
N GLN A 505 13.93 5.08 -4.95
CA GLN A 505 13.70 5.17 -6.39
C GLN A 505 12.60 4.18 -6.77
N TRP A 506 11.59 4.70 -7.45
CA TRP A 506 10.46 3.96 -7.98
C TRP A 506 10.41 4.18 -9.49
N ARG A 507 9.91 3.19 -10.21
CA ARG A 507 9.59 3.27 -11.63
C ARG A 507 8.11 2.97 -11.82
N LYS A 508 7.47 3.66 -12.73
CA LYS A 508 6.05 3.51 -13.03
C LYS A 508 5.88 2.86 -14.41
N LYS A 509 5.00 1.88 -14.50
CA LYS A 509 4.49 1.33 -15.75
C LYS A 509 3.50 2.36 -16.27
N ASP A 510 3.78 2.88 -17.43
CA ASP A 510 2.92 3.82 -18.14
C ASP A 510 2.98 3.47 -19.63
N PHE A 511 2.22 4.16 -20.47
CA PHE A 511 2.21 3.95 -21.93
C PHE A 511 3.61 3.97 -22.56
N ALA A 512 4.57 4.65 -21.93
CA ALA A 512 5.95 4.72 -22.37
C ALA A 512 6.92 3.81 -21.59
N SER A 513 6.51 3.23 -20.44
CA SER A 513 7.40 2.50 -19.50
C SER A 513 8.68 3.26 -19.09
N GLN A 514 8.66 4.60 -19.22
CA GLN A 514 9.83 5.48 -19.13
C GLN A 514 9.86 6.36 -17.86
N TYR A 515 8.82 6.34 -17.02
CA TYR A 515 8.74 7.25 -15.87
C TYR A 515 9.42 6.69 -14.62
N PHE A 516 10.19 7.55 -13.97
CA PHE A 516 10.76 7.33 -12.64
C PHE A 516 10.18 8.35 -11.67
N THR A 517 9.89 7.89 -10.46
CA THR A 517 9.56 8.78 -9.35
C THR A 517 10.54 8.47 -8.24
N MET A 518 11.31 9.48 -7.79
CA MET A 518 12.13 9.34 -6.60
C MET A 518 11.37 9.95 -5.44
N SER A 519 11.12 9.20 -4.38
CA SER A 519 10.59 9.77 -3.14
C SER A 519 11.76 10.01 -2.19
N MET A 520 12.00 11.25 -1.78
CA MET A 520 12.97 11.50 -0.71
C MET A 520 12.52 10.79 0.56
N LEU A 521 13.39 9.92 1.10
CA LEU A 521 13.19 9.39 2.43
C LEU A 521 13.40 10.53 3.41
N GLU A 522 12.58 10.55 4.44
CA GLU A 522 12.75 11.43 5.59
C GLU A 522 14.15 11.21 6.15
N ASN A 523 15.06 12.10 5.82
CA ASN A 523 16.36 12.11 6.46
C ASN A 523 16.11 12.80 7.80
N ASN A 524 15.72 12.02 8.80
CA ASN A 524 15.43 12.52 10.13
C ASN A 524 16.60 13.43 10.55
N PRO A 525 16.37 14.74 10.72
CA PRO A 525 17.44 15.70 10.93
C PRO A 525 18.33 15.38 12.12
N SER A 526 17.80 14.61 13.08
CA SER A 526 18.50 14.11 14.26
C SER A 526 19.72 13.23 13.97
N LYS A 527 19.93 12.74 12.72
CA LYS A 527 21.13 11.96 12.38
C LYS A 527 22.26 12.77 11.72
N MET A 528 22.03 14.01 11.30
CA MET A 528 23.09 14.83 10.65
C MET A 528 23.19 16.27 11.15
N ALA A 529 22.20 16.81 11.86
CA ALA A 529 22.35 18.07 12.56
C ALA A 529 22.92 17.80 13.96
N ASP A 530 24.02 18.48 14.30
CA ASP A 530 24.43 18.64 15.70
C ASP A 530 23.20 19.03 16.54
N ASN A 531 23.09 18.40 17.70
CA ASN A 531 21.91 18.26 18.58
C ASN A 531 21.33 19.57 19.16
N GLY A 532 21.26 20.66 18.39
CA GLY A 532 20.91 22.00 18.87
C GLY A 532 20.50 23.03 17.80
N THR A 533 20.30 22.68 16.54
CA THR A 533 19.74 23.62 15.54
C THR A 533 18.30 23.27 15.20
N ASN A 534 17.40 24.25 15.39
CA ASN A 534 16.04 24.25 14.86
C ASN A 534 16.08 23.96 13.37
N VAL A 535 15.68 22.76 12.98
CA VAL A 535 15.50 22.39 11.58
C VAL A 535 14.21 23.05 11.14
N LYS A 536 14.26 23.80 10.04
CA LYS A 536 13.08 24.51 9.59
C LYS A 536 12.03 23.49 9.11
N PRO A 537 10.72 23.73 9.34
CA PRO A 537 9.67 22.78 8.98
C PRO A 537 9.75 22.32 7.51
N GLU A 538 10.17 23.18 6.59
CA GLU A 538 10.38 22.88 5.16
C GLU A 538 11.43 21.79 4.89
N ASP A 539 12.41 21.60 5.79
CA ASP A 539 13.45 20.57 5.67
C ASP A 539 12.99 19.18 6.16
N THR A 540 11.84 19.11 6.82
CA THR A 540 11.19 17.86 7.27
C THR A 540 10.27 17.26 6.21
N ILE A 541 10.06 18.00 5.12
CA ILE A 541 9.10 17.66 4.09
C ILE A 541 9.66 16.61 3.13
N LYS A 542 8.85 15.59 2.83
CA LYS A 542 9.18 14.56 1.85
C LYS A 542 8.85 15.12 0.46
N TRP A 543 9.85 15.59 -0.25
CA TRP A 543 9.71 16.01 -1.65
C TRP A 543 9.80 14.77 -2.56
N PRO A 544 8.75 14.41 -3.31
CA PRO A 544 8.95 13.61 -4.51
C PRO A 544 9.79 14.42 -5.50
N LEU A 545 10.95 13.89 -5.86
CA LEU A 545 11.74 14.39 -6.97
C LEU A 545 11.29 13.61 -8.19
N ILE A 546 10.77 14.32 -9.19
CA ILE A 546 10.62 13.73 -10.52
C ILE A 546 11.99 13.86 -11.17
N LEU A 547 12.69 12.74 -11.29
CA LEU A 547 13.92 12.66 -12.05
C LEU A 547 13.53 12.28 -13.48
N ASN A 548 13.63 13.24 -14.39
CA ASN A 548 13.47 12.98 -15.82
C ASN A 548 14.87 12.75 -16.38
N ILE A 549 15.15 11.54 -16.87
CA ILE A 549 16.45 11.24 -17.47
C ILE A 549 16.40 11.69 -18.94
N PRO A 550 17.16 12.71 -19.35
CA PRO A 550 17.19 13.13 -20.74
C PRO A 550 17.82 12.03 -21.59
N GLY A 551 17.12 11.70 -22.69
CA GLY A 551 17.32 10.48 -23.47
C GLY A 551 16.19 9.46 -23.31
N GLU A 552 15.37 9.58 -22.25
CA GLU A 552 14.24 8.69 -21.95
C GLU A 552 12.87 9.41 -22.00
N GLY A 553 12.83 10.64 -22.51
CA GLY A 553 11.63 11.14 -23.20
C GLY A 553 10.91 12.39 -22.67
N PHE A 554 11.16 12.93 -21.45
CA PHE A 554 10.34 14.06 -20.95
C PHE A 554 11.07 15.15 -20.15
N GLY A 555 12.20 15.63 -20.67
CA GLY A 555 12.78 16.93 -20.30
C GLY A 555 13.61 16.99 -19.01
N ASP A 556 13.73 18.20 -18.46
CA ASP A 556 14.61 18.54 -17.34
C ASP A 556 14.05 18.07 -15.97
N ASP A 557 14.93 17.97 -14.97
CA ASP A 557 14.55 17.65 -13.59
C ASP A 557 13.71 18.79 -13.00
N MET A 558 12.59 18.48 -12.32
CA MET A 558 11.62 19.49 -11.89
C MET A 558 11.42 19.49 -10.37
N LEU A 559 11.60 20.66 -9.76
CA LEU A 559 11.24 20.96 -8.37
C LEU A 559 9.96 21.79 -8.35
N GLN A 560 8.96 21.40 -7.54
CA GLN A 560 7.71 22.15 -7.43
C GLN A 560 7.31 22.35 -5.96
N ARG A 561 6.86 23.57 -5.64
CA ARG A 561 6.43 24.03 -4.32
C ARG A 561 4.98 24.48 -4.39
N TYR A 562 4.20 24.20 -3.34
CA TYR A 562 2.84 24.70 -3.17
C TYR A 562 2.70 25.64 -1.96
N SER A 563 1.78 26.59 -2.06
CA SER A 563 1.43 27.53 -1.00
C SER A 563 -0.04 27.98 -1.12
N ASN A 564 -0.59 28.66 -0.12
CA ASN A 564 -1.95 29.22 -0.14
C ASN A 564 -3.05 28.19 -0.51
N HIS A 565 -3.02 27.04 0.16
CA HIS A 565 -3.96 25.94 -0.06
C HIS A 565 -5.40 26.37 0.28
N ALA A 566 -6.36 25.94 -0.51
CA ALA A 566 -7.79 26.16 -0.29
C ALA A 566 -8.59 24.91 -0.65
N LEU A 567 -9.66 24.61 0.11
CA LEU A 567 -10.65 23.61 -0.31
C LEU A 567 -11.53 24.17 -1.42
N LEU A 568 -11.93 23.29 -2.32
CA LEU A 568 -12.96 23.59 -3.30
C LEU A 568 -14.23 22.79 -2.96
N THR A 569 -15.38 23.35 -3.31
CA THR A 569 -16.72 22.77 -3.11
C THR A 569 -17.29 22.31 -4.45
N ASP A 570 -18.56 21.86 -4.48
CA ASP A 570 -19.28 21.65 -5.75
C ASP A 570 -19.65 22.97 -6.46
N ASP A 571 -19.73 24.09 -5.72
CA ASP A 571 -20.03 25.39 -6.31
C ASP A 571 -18.84 25.93 -7.13
N ASP A 572 -17.64 25.40 -6.90
CA ASP A 572 -16.41 25.72 -7.62
C ASP A 572 -16.24 24.91 -8.91
N ASP A 573 -17.24 24.11 -9.31
CA ASP A 573 -17.20 23.26 -10.49
C ASP A 573 -16.99 24.05 -11.79
N ASP A 574 -17.48 25.30 -11.83
CA ASP A 574 -17.35 26.20 -12.98
C ASP A 574 -15.90 26.49 -13.37
N LEU A 575 -14.95 26.38 -12.42
CA LEU A 575 -13.52 26.47 -12.68
C LEU A 575 -13.04 25.46 -13.74
N PHE A 576 -13.73 24.31 -13.85
CA PHE A 576 -13.40 23.21 -14.75
C PHE A 576 -14.38 23.07 -15.93
N LEU A 577 -15.40 23.94 -16.01
CA LEU A 577 -16.39 23.97 -17.10
C LEU A 577 -16.13 25.08 -18.14
N LEU A 578 -14.99 25.77 -18.01
CA LEU A 578 -14.59 26.88 -18.89
C LEU A 578 -14.67 26.51 -20.38
N ILE A 579 -14.19 25.32 -20.75
CA ILE A 579 -14.15 24.86 -22.15
C ILE A 579 -15.55 24.52 -22.65
N GLU A 580 -16.39 23.85 -21.85
CA GLU A 580 -17.77 23.59 -22.21
C GLU A 580 -18.53 24.90 -22.47
N ASN A 581 -18.35 25.89 -21.61
CA ASN A 581 -18.97 27.22 -21.76
C ASN A 581 -18.50 27.93 -23.03
N PHE A 582 -17.23 27.78 -23.40
CA PHE A 582 -16.66 28.32 -24.64
C PHE A 582 -17.28 27.66 -25.88
N LEU A 583 -17.34 26.32 -25.90
CA LEU A 583 -17.93 25.56 -26.99
C LEU A 583 -19.43 25.84 -27.14
N GLU A 584 -20.17 25.96 -26.02
CA GLU A 584 -21.60 26.31 -26.04
C GLU A 584 -21.84 27.72 -26.62
N SER A 585 -20.90 28.64 -26.40
CA SER A 585 -20.92 29.99 -26.98
C SER A 585 -20.53 30.05 -28.46
N GLY A 586 -20.26 28.90 -29.09
CA GLY A 586 -19.86 28.78 -30.49
C GLY A 586 -18.35 28.90 -30.73
N GLY A 587 -17.54 28.87 -29.66
CA GLY A 587 -16.09 28.71 -29.75
C GLY A 587 -15.71 27.32 -30.30
N VAL A 588 -14.48 27.19 -30.75
CA VAL A 588 -13.91 25.92 -31.22
C VAL A 588 -12.52 25.79 -30.63
N CYS A 589 -12.21 24.63 -30.05
CA CYS A 589 -10.86 24.28 -29.67
C CYS A 589 -10.24 23.45 -30.78
N GLU A 590 -9.20 23.97 -31.45
CA GLU A 590 -8.55 23.24 -32.54
C GLU A 590 -7.78 22.04 -31.99
N ASP A 591 -8.03 20.85 -32.51
CA ASP A 591 -7.21 19.68 -32.20
C ASP A 591 -5.87 19.84 -32.92
N VAL A 592 -4.80 20.08 -32.15
CA VAL A 592 -3.47 20.30 -32.74
C VAL A 592 -2.81 19.00 -33.19
N GLY A 593 -3.51 17.86 -33.05
CA GLY A 593 -3.22 16.61 -33.72
C GLY A 593 -1.82 16.06 -33.45
N THR A 594 -1.72 15.04 -32.61
CA THR A 594 -0.66 14.05 -32.82
C THR A 594 -0.89 13.46 -34.21
N GLY A 595 0.13 13.34 -35.07
CA GLY A 595 0.02 12.62 -36.35
C GLY A 595 -0.59 11.22 -36.14
N GLU A 596 -0.97 10.51 -37.21
CA GLU A 596 -1.76 9.25 -37.19
C GLU A 596 -1.30 8.10 -36.25
N GLY A 597 -0.27 8.26 -35.40
CA GLY A 597 -0.05 7.48 -34.17
C GLY A 597 -0.29 8.36 -32.94
N ALA A 598 -1.47 8.27 -32.34
CA ALA A 598 -1.80 9.02 -31.14
C ALA A 598 -1.18 8.38 -29.88
N GLY A 599 -0.70 9.26 -29.00
CA GLY A 599 0.30 9.01 -27.95
C GLY A 599 1.38 10.10 -28.05
N PRO A 600 2.07 10.47 -26.95
CA PRO A 600 3.22 11.38 -27.09
C PRO A 600 4.25 10.76 -28.05
N PRO A 601 5.05 11.59 -28.75
CA PRO A 601 5.97 11.13 -29.79
C PRO A 601 6.86 10.01 -29.26
N ILE A 602 6.56 8.79 -29.69
CA ILE A 602 7.44 7.65 -29.50
C ILE A 602 8.56 7.89 -30.51
N LEU A 603 9.78 8.12 -30.05
CA LEU A 603 10.92 8.20 -30.95
C LEU A 603 10.98 6.89 -31.74
N ASP A 604 10.93 6.95 -33.08
CA ASP A 604 11.00 5.77 -33.97
C ASP A 604 12.30 4.95 -33.75
N VAL A 605 13.27 5.54 -33.06
CA VAL A 605 14.50 4.90 -32.63
C VAL A 605 14.34 4.54 -31.15
N HIS A 606 14.23 3.24 -30.87
CA HIS A 606 14.39 2.68 -29.53
C HIS A 606 15.78 3.07 -29.01
N ILE A 607 15.85 4.04 -28.10
CA ILE A 607 17.10 4.45 -27.44
C ILE A 607 17.28 3.49 -26.26
N PRO A 608 18.26 2.57 -26.32
CA PRO A 608 18.41 1.60 -25.25
C PRO A 608 18.87 2.33 -23.99
N SER A 609 18.03 2.29 -22.97
CA SER A 609 18.41 2.84 -21.68
C SER A 609 19.17 1.78 -20.89
N ASN A 610 20.19 2.21 -20.13
CA ASN A 610 20.82 1.40 -19.07
C ASN A 610 19.82 0.95 -17.97
N LEU A 611 18.56 1.34 -18.12
CA LEU A 611 17.44 1.14 -17.24
C LEU A 611 16.33 0.28 -17.88
N GLU A 612 16.52 -0.32 -19.06
CA GLU A 612 15.54 -1.27 -19.65
C GLU A 612 15.11 -2.39 -18.69
N ILE A 613 13.80 -2.69 -18.64
CA ILE A 613 13.12 -3.36 -17.53
C ILE A 613 12.92 -4.87 -17.76
N ASP A 614 13.06 -5.63 -16.67
CA ASP A 614 12.60 -7.02 -16.50
C ASP A 614 11.06 -7.12 -16.35
N PRO A 615 10.35 -7.77 -17.29
CA PRO A 615 8.89 -7.94 -17.24
C PRO A 615 8.36 -8.66 -15.98
N ALA A 616 9.19 -9.48 -15.32
CA ALA A 616 8.79 -10.26 -14.14
C ALA A 616 8.99 -9.51 -12.82
N ALA A 617 9.63 -8.34 -12.84
CA ALA A 617 9.89 -7.52 -11.64
C ALA A 617 8.82 -6.46 -11.37
N TRP A 618 7.79 -6.39 -12.21
CA TRP A 618 6.58 -5.65 -11.93
C TRP A 618 5.78 -6.39 -10.86
N PHE A 619 5.50 -5.71 -9.77
CA PHE A 619 4.56 -6.20 -8.77
C PHE A 619 3.34 -5.28 -8.79
N SER A 620 2.16 -5.87 -8.98
CA SER A 620 0.90 -5.15 -8.85
C SER A 620 0.57 -5.10 -7.35
N ASN A 621 0.91 -4.00 -6.72
CA ASN A 621 0.63 -3.78 -5.30
C ASN A 621 -0.73 -3.08 -5.16
N VAL A 622 -1.68 -3.73 -4.49
CA VAL A 622 -2.93 -3.10 -4.05
C VAL A 622 -2.78 -2.72 -2.58
N TYR A 623 -2.44 -1.47 -2.29
CA TYR A 623 -2.43 -0.95 -0.92
C TYR A 623 -3.44 0.20 -0.81
N THR A 624 -4.57 -0.09 -0.18
CA THR A 624 -5.48 0.92 0.39
C THR A 624 -5.33 0.81 1.91
N PHE A 625 -4.88 1.87 2.58
CA PHE A 625 -4.63 1.78 4.03
C PHE A 625 -5.94 1.81 4.85
N SER A 626 -6.14 0.79 5.70
CA SER A 626 -6.55 0.85 7.13
C SER A 626 -6.75 -0.59 7.69
N PRO A 627 -6.46 -0.91 8.97
CA PRO A 627 -5.19 -0.94 9.72
C PRO A 627 -4.59 -2.37 9.82
N TYR A 628 -3.33 -2.48 10.26
CA TYR A 628 -2.54 -3.71 10.52
C TYR A 628 -2.52 -4.78 9.41
N TRP A 629 -1.41 -4.82 8.68
CA TRP A 629 -1.08 -5.92 7.78
C TRP A 629 -0.68 -7.18 8.58
N THR A 630 -1.48 -8.24 8.42
CA THR A 630 -1.01 -9.63 8.47
C THR A 630 -0.98 -10.10 7.01
N PRO A 631 0.09 -10.72 6.51
CA PRO A 631 0.18 -11.12 5.10
C PRO A 631 -0.99 -12.01 4.71
N ALA A 632 -1.53 -11.80 3.50
CA ALA A 632 -2.41 -12.77 2.86
C ALA A 632 -1.66 -14.10 2.71
N THR A 633 -2.18 -15.17 3.30
CA THR A 633 -1.77 -16.52 2.96
C THR A 633 -2.12 -16.77 1.50
N SER A 634 -1.10 -17.04 0.70
CA SER A 634 -1.23 -17.49 -0.69
C SER A 634 -2.18 -18.68 -0.77
N ASP A 635 -3.30 -18.50 -1.46
CA ASP A 635 -4.06 -19.61 -2.02
C ASP A 635 -3.22 -20.25 -3.13
N VAL A 636 -2.31 -21.14 -2.73
CA VAL A 636 -1.88 -22.23 -3.61
C VAL A 636 -2.81 -23.39 -3.29
N GLU A 637 -3.83 -23.57 -4.12
CA GLU A 637 -4.55 -24.83 -4.18
C GLU A 637 -3.53 -25.92 -4.53
N SER A 638 -2.99 -26.59 -3.51
CA SER A 638 -2.28 -27.85 -3.68
C SER A 638 -3.28 -28.86 -4.21
N ALA A 639 -3.31 -29.04 -5.52
CA ALA A 639 -3.97 -30.15 -6.16
C ALA A 639 -3.36 -31.43 -5.57
N SER A 640 -4.10 -32.08 -4.67
CA SER A 640 -3.73 -33.40 -4.17
C SER A 640 -3.85 -34.38 -5.32
N VAL A 641 -2.77 -34.59 -6.06
CA VAL A 641 -2.66 -35.67 -7.04
C VAL A 641 -2.73 -36.98 -6.27
N SER A 642 -3.80 -37.72 -6.52
CA SER A 642 -4.04 -39.03 -5.93
C SER A 642 -2.93 -40.00 -6.34
N SER A 643 -2.25 -40.50 -5.32
CA SER A 643 -1.38 -41.69 -5.29
C SER A 643 -1.57 -42.69 -6.43
N SER A 644 -0.54 -42.83 -7.27
CA SER A 644 -0.17 -44.12 -7.85
C SER A 644 1.33 -44.18 -8.10
N GLU A 645 1.98 -45.10 -7.39
CA GLU A 645 3.39 -45.52 -7.47
C GLU A 645 4.40 -44.67 -6.67
N ALA A 646 5.30 -45.39 -6.00
CA ALA A 646 6.11 -44.91 -4.88
C ALA A 646 7.17 -43.88 -5.31
N LEU A 647 6.78 -42.61 -5.43
CA LEU A 647 7.72 -41.50 -5.49
C LEU A 647 8.31 -41.27 -4.09
N THR A 648 9.63 -41.28 -4.04
CA THR A 648 10.43 -41.31 -2.82
C THR A 648 10.90 -39.91 -2.41
N LYS A 649 10.64 -38.90 -3.25
CA LYS A 649 10.92 -37.48 -3.06
C LYS A 649 9.61 -36.68 -3.05
N ALA A 650 9.56 -35.61 -2.26
CA ALA A 650 8.50 -34.61 -2.34
C ALA A 650 8.73 -33.74 -3.58
N VAL A 651 7.67 -33.48 -4.35
CA VAL A 651 7.72 -32.69 -5.58
C VAL A 651 7.13 -31.31 -5.30
N THR A 652 7.88 -30.26 -5.62
CA THR A 652 7.47 -28.86 -5.55
C THR A 652 7.43 -28.29 -6.97
N GLU A 653 6.23 -27.97 -7.46
CA GLU A 653 6.04 -27.26 -8.72
C GLU A 653 6.31 -25.76 -8.47
N VAL A 654 7.44 -25.25 -8.99
CA VAL A 654 7.87 -23.87 -8.74
C VAL A 654 7.27 -22.92 -9.79
N SER A 655 7.28 -23.34 -11.05
CA SER A 655 6.70 -22.64 -12.19
C SER A 655 6.40 -23.64 -13.29
N ASP A 656 5.80 -23.18 -14.39
CA ASP A 656 5.67 -23.96 -15.63
C ASP A 656 7.02 -24.46 -16.18
N ARG A 657 8.12 -23.78 -15.81
CA ARG A 657 9.48 -24.12 -16.28
C ARG A 657 10.37 -24.77 -15.24
N VAL A 658 9.97 -24.87 -13.98
CA VAL A 658 10.82 -25.45 -12.92
C VAL A 658 10.03 -26.35 -11.98
N THR A 659 10.53 -27.58 -11.79
CA THR A 659 10.05 -28.51 -10.76
C THR A 659 11.23 -28.99 -9.92
N VAL A 660 11.03 -29.10 -8.61
CA VAL A 660 12.05 -29.54 -7.67
C VAL A 660 11.57 -30.77 -6.92
N GLU A 661 12.36 -31.83 -6.96
CA GLU A 661 12.16 -33.01 -6.13
C GLU A 661 13.15 -32.98 -4.96
N SER A 662 12.70 -33.22 -3.73
CA SER A 662 13.59 -33.25 -2.56
C SER A 662 13.26 -34.35 -1.55
N CYS A 663 14.28 -34.87 -0.88
CA CYS A 663 14.16 -35.75 0.28
C CYS A 663 15.33 -35.53 1.27
N TRP A 664 15.15 -35.95 2.52
CA TRP A 664 16.17 -35.92 3.57
C TRP A 664 16.88 -37.26 3.70
N ASP A 665 18.19 -37.30 3.50
CA ASP A 665 19.02 -38.49 3.72
C ASP A 665 19.61 -38.48 5.14
N GLU A 666 18.96 -39.24 6.04
CA GLU A 666 19.38 -39.37 7.44
C GLU A 666 20.77 -39.98 7.62
N ASN A 667 21.27 -40.75 6.65
CA ASN A 667 22.58 -41.41 6.77
C ASN A 667 23.74 -40.44 6.54
N THR A 668 23.51 -39.43 5.69
CA THR A 668 24.53 -38.43 5.32
C THR A 668 24.26 -37.06 5.93
N ASN A 669 23.12 -36.86 6.60
CA ASN A 669 22.62 -35.56 7.02
C ASN A 669 22.62 -34.57 5.84
N SER A 670 22.01 -34.97 4.72
CA SER A 670 21.96 -34.14 3.52
C SER A 670 20.57 -34.09 2.93
N VAL A 671 20.27 -33.02 2.21
CA VAL A 671 19.07 -32.89 1.38
C VAL A 671 19.41 -33.36 -0.04
N ASP A 672 18.76 -34.42 -0.51
CA ASP A 672 18.88 -34.91 -1.88
C ASP A 672 17.87 -34.19 -2.77
N MET A 673 18.38 -33.34 -3.65
CA MET A 673 17.60 -32.48 -4.53
C MET A 673 17.79 -32.84 -5.99
N THR A 674 16.70 -32.82 -6.74
CA THR A 674 16.70 -32.85 -8.21
C THR A 674 15.89 -31.68 -8.73
N VAL A 675 16.51 -30.79 -9.50
CA VAL A 675 15.87 -29.62 -10.11
C VAL A 675 15.75 -29.85 -11.60
N HIS A 676 14.53 -29.81 -12.12
CA HIS A 676 14.19 -29.91 -13.53
C HIS A 676 13.86 -28.54 -14.08
N TYR A 677 14.57 -28.12 -15.12
CA TYR A 677 14.33 -26.89 -15.87
C TYR A 677 13.77 -27.27 -17.25
N PHE A 678 12.52 -26.92 -17.52
CA PHE A 678 11.79 -27.26 -18.76
C PHE A 678 11.90 -26.16 -19.81
N ASP A 679 11.62 -26.55 -21.06
CA ASP A 679 11.60 -25.68 -22.24
C ASP A 679 12.90 -24.88 -22.43
N ILE A 680 14.05 -25.50 -22.18
CA ILE A 680 15.35 -24.81 -22.28
C ILE A 680 15.83 -24.80 -23.73
N GLU A 681 15.50 -23.71 -24.44
CA GLU A 681 15.99 -23.46 -25.79
C GLU A 681 17.49 -23.12 -25.77
N PRO A 682 18.33 -23.79 -26.60
CA PRO A 682 19.71 -23.38 -26.77
C PRO A 682 19.84 -22.01 -27.41
N THR A 683 20.89 -21.30 -27.01
CA THR A 683 21.29 -20.02 -27.61
C THR A 683 21.61 -20.17 -29.10
N SER A 684 21.69 -19.06 -29.83
CA SER A 684 22.10 -19.02 -31.24
C SER A 684 23.48 -19.66 -31.52
N ALA A 685 24.33 -19.79 -30.50
CA ALA A 685 25.62 -20.46 -30.56
C ALA A 685 25.55 -21.99 -30.37
N GLY A 686 24.36 -22.56 -30.17
CA GLY A 686 24.16 -23.99 -29.85
C GLY A 686 24.55 -24.38 -28.43
N THR A 687 24.87 -23.40 -27.57
CA THR A 687 25.11 -23.61 -26.13
C THR A 687 23.83 -23.44 -25.34
N LEU A 688 23.75 -24.06 -24.16
CA LEU A 688 22.66 -23.78 -23.21
C LEU A 688 22.78 -22.34 -22.69
N PRO A 689 21.66 -21.67 -22.38
CA PRO A 689 21.71 -20.48 -21.55
C PRO A 689 22.32 -20.82 -20.19
N TRP A 690 22.90 -19.84 -19.50
CA TRP A 690 23.31 -20.05 -18.12
C TRP A 690 22.08 -20.31 -17.24
N ILE A 691 22.20 -21.17 -16.23
CA ILE A 691 21.11 -21.43 -15.29
C ILE A 691 21.67 -21.32 -13.87
N ALA A 692 21.01 -20.55 -13.01
CA ALA A 692 21.43 -20.35 -11.63
C ALA A 692 20.36 -20.80 -10.64
N LEU A 693 20.80 -21.39 -9.52
CA LEU A 693 20.00 -21.68 -8.33
C LEU A 693 20.70 -21.05 -7.11
N GLY A 694 20.15 -19.96 -6.57
CA GLY A 694 20.69 -19.23 -5.43
C GLY A 694 20.01 -19.59 -4.10
N PHE A 695 20.79 -19.58 -3.01
CA PHE A 695 20.32 -19.83 -1.65
C PHE A 695 19.98 -18.53 -0.93
N ARG A 696 18.77 -18.40 -0.37
CA ARG A 696 18.36 -17.22 0.39
C ARG A 696 18.40 -17.51 1.89
N SER A 697 18.81 -16.53 2.69
CA SER A 697 18.85 -16.61 4.15
C SER A 697 17.50 -16.34 4.82
N SER A 698 16.51 -15.83 4.09
CA SER A 698 15.18 -15.47 4.60
C SER A 698 14.09 -15.67 3.56
N GLU A 699 12.84 -15.58 4.01
CA GLU A 699 11.64 -15.65 3.16
C GLU A 699 11.56 -14.52 2.12
N VAL A 700 12.25 -13.39 2.34
CA VAL A 700 12.25 -12.23 1.46
C VAL A 700 12.70 -12.62 0.06
N CYS A 701 11.81 -12.50 -0.92
CA CYS A 701 12.13 -12.77 -2.32
C CYS A 701 12.94 -11.63 -2.92
N ALA A 702 14.26 -11.78 -2.85
CA ALA A 702 15.21 -10.89 -3.50
C ALA A 702 16.32 -11.71 -4.18
N MET A 703 16.61 -11.38 -5.43
CA MET A 703 17.71 -12.01 -6.18
C MET A 703 19.08 -11.70 -5.59
N THR A 704 19.18 -10.58 -4.87
CA THR A 704 20.33 -10.20 -4.06
C THR A 704 19.84 -9.98 -2.63
N PRO A 705 20.43 -10.64 -1.62
CA PRO A 705 20.03 -10.47 -0.24
C PRO A 705 20.11 -9.01 0.19
N PRO A 706 19.18 -8.56 1.05
CA PRO A 706 19.21 -7.19 1.58
C PRO A 706 20.49 -6.87 2.35
N GLU A 707 21.16 -7.88 2.90
CA GLU A 707 22.26 -7.74 3.86
C GLU A 707 23.63 -7.40 3.23
N ALA A 708 23.68 -7.03 1.95
CA ALA A 708 24.93 -6.69 1.23
C ALA A 708 26.01 -7.80 1.26
N GLY A 709 25.62 -9.04 1.56
CA GLY A 709 26.50 -10.20 1.60
C GLY A 709 26.57 -10.97 0.28
N ASN A 710 27.60 -11.81 0.16
CA ASN A 710 27.71 -12.78 -0.92
C ASN A 710 26.64 -13.88 -0.73
N THR A 711 26.02 -14.30 -1.83
CA THR A 711 24.95 -15.32 -1.79
C THR A 711 25.46 -16.60 -2.43
N PRO A 712 25.48 -17.73 -1.72
CA PRO A 712 25.82 -19.02 -2.33
C PRO A 712 24.86 -19.30 -3.49
N MET A 713 25.39 -19.80 -4.61
CA MET A 713 24.59 -20.24 -5.74
C MET A 713 25.24 -21.42 -6.47
N ILE A 714 24.41 -22.19 -7.16
CA ILE A 714 24.84 -23.16 -8.16
C ILE A 714 24.64 -22.54 -9.53
N LEU A 715 25.68 -22.53 -10.36
CA LEU A 715 25.65 -22.01 -11.72
C LEU A 715 25.98 -23.11 -12.73
N ILE A 716 25.01 -23.43 -13.57
CA ILE A 716 25.18 -24.30 -14.74
C ILE A 716 25.68 -23.44 -15.89
N THR A 717 26.85 -23.77 -16.41
CA THR A 717 27.49 -23.07 -17.53
C THR A 717 27.88 -24.05 -18.62
N HIS A 718 28.05 -23.54 -19.83
CA HIS A 718 28.40 -24.31 -21.01
C HIS A 718 29.54 -23.57 -21.72
N SER A 719 30.79 -24.02 -21.53
CA SER A 719 31.99 -23.26 -21.92
C SER A 719 32.15 -23.09 -23.44
N SER A 720 31.72 -24.07 -24.22
CA SER A 720 31.65 -24.05 -25.67
C SER A 720 30.66 -25.10 -26.14
N ALA A 721 30.08 -24.94 -27.34
CA ALA A 721 29.08 -25.88 -27.86
C ALA A 721 29.56 -27.34 -27.94
N GLU A 722 30.87 -27.60 -27.94
CA GLU A 722 31.49 -28.93 -27.97
C GLU A 722 31.69 -29.57 -26.58
N SER A 723 31.53 -28.78 -25.52
CA SER A 723 31.71 -29.23 -24.13
C SER A 723 30.38 -29.63 -23.50
N ALA A 724 30.35 -30.62 -22.62
CA ALA A 724 29.15 -30.85 -21.82
C ALA A 724 28.93 -29.67 -20.86
N PRO A 725 27.68 -29.31 -20.53
CA PRO A 725 27.42 -28.32 -19.49
C PRO A 725 27.93 -28.84 -18.14
N VAL A 726 28.32 -27.92 -17.27
CA VAL A 726 28.87 -28.22 -15.94
C VAL A 726 28.15 -27.38 -14.89
N ALA A 727 27.73 -28.02 -13.81
CA ALA A 727 27.24 -27.33 -12.62
C ALA A 727 28.40 -26.92 -11.72
N ASN A 728 28.45 -25.66 -11.30
CA ASN A 728 29.51 -25.09 -10.48
C ASN A 728 28.91 -24.47 -9.22
N SER A 729 29.60 -24.56 -8.10
CA SER A 729 29.38 -23.71 -6.93
C SER A 729 29.99 -22.33 -7.17
N ALA A 730 29.28 -21.27 -6.81
CA ALA A 730 29.72 -19.88 -6.91
C ALA A 730 29.11 -19.02 -5.80
N GLU A 731 29.54 -17.76 -5.73
CA GLU A 731 28.94 -16.75 -4.86
C GLU A 731 28.47 -15.55 -5.69
N LEU A 732 27.18 -15.21 -5.59
CA LEU A 732 26.65 -13.98 -6.15
C LEU A 732 27.12 -12.79 -5.29
N VAL A 733 28.04 -12.00 -5.84
CA VAL A 733 28.59 -10.82 -5.16
C VAL A 733 27.63 -9.62 -5.29
N PRO A 734 27.54 -8.71 -4.29
CA PRO A 734 26.63 -7.56 -4.33
C PRO A 734 26.77 -6.68 -5.57
N GLY A 735 27.98 -6.55 -6.10
CA GLY A 735 28.27 -5.76 -7.32
C GLY A 735 27.57 -6.28 -8.57
N ALA A 736 27.15 -7.55 -8.60
CA ALA A 736 26.42 -8.13 -9.73
C ALA A 736 25.05 -7.48 -9.93
N LYS A 737 24.46 -6.85 -8.89
CA LYS A 737 23.22 -6.07 -9.03
C LYS A 737 23.36 -4.90 -10.00
N GLY A 738 24.55 -4.32 -10.10
CA GLY A 738 24.86 -3.24 -11.03
C GLY A 738 25.31 -3.71 -12.41
N MET A 739 25.18 -5.01 -12.73
CA MET A 739 25.69 -5.62 -13.97
C MET A 739 27.17 -5.30 -14.23
N SER A 740 27.97 -5.13 -13.18
CA SER A 740 29.39 -4.80 -13.32
C SER A 740 30.16 -5.97 -13.95
N ASP A 741 30.89 -5.68 -15.01
CA ASP A 741 31.78 -6.63 -15.67
C ASP A 741 32.82 -7.20 -14.68
N GLU A 742 33.30 -6.39 -13.73
CA GLU A 742 34.20 -6.83 -12.67
C GLU A 742 33.51 -7.81 -11.72
N ALA A 743 32.24 -7.58 -11.38
CA ALA A 743 31.47 -8.46 -10.53
C ALA A 743 31.20 -9.81 -11.20
N PHE A 744 30.82 -9.83 -12.48
CA PHE A 744 30.67 -11.08 -13.24
C PHE A 744 32.01 -11.78 -13.42
N GLY A 745 33.08 -11.03 -13.70
CA GLY A 745 34.44 -11.57 -13.76
C GLY A 745 34.85 -12.24 -12.44
N ALA A 746 34.50 -11.66 -11.29
CA ALA A 746 34.74 -12.24 -9.98
C ALA A 746 33.93 -13.53 -9.75
N ILE A 747 32.66 -13.58 -10.19
CA ILE A 747 31.83 -14.78 -10.13
C ILE A 747 32.47 -15.91 -10.94
N TYR A 748 32.85 -15.64 -12.19
CA TYR A 748 33.50 -16.64 -13.06
C TYR A 748 34.83 -17.14 -12.50
N GLN A 749 35.61 -16.27 -11.86
CA GLN A 749 36.86 -16.65 -11.20
C GLN A 749 36.65 -17.48 -9.93
N SER A 750 35.45 -17.41 -9.33
CA SER A 750 35.08 -18.16 -8.13
C SER A 750 34.44 -19.52 -8.42
N LEU A 751 34.22 -19.88 -9.70
CA LEU A 751 33.57 -21.13 -10.06
C LEU A 751 34.42 -22.33 -9.63
N VAL A 752 33.80 -23.19 -8.84
CA VAL A 752 34.32 -24.51 -8.46
C VAL A 752 33.33 -25.55 -8.97
N PRO A 753 33.74 -26.59 -9.72
CA PRO A 753 32.83 -27.68 -10.10
C PRO A 753 32.04 -28.16 -8.88
N LEU A 754 30.72 -28.33 -9.01
CA LEU A 754 29.86 -28.59 -7.86
C LEU A 754 30.25 -29.89 -7.14
N GLU A 755 30.75 -30.88 -7.88
CA GLU A 755 31.30 -32.15 -7.37
C GLU A 755 32.59 -32.00 -6.55
N ASP A 756 33.32 -30.90 -6.74
CA ASP A 756 34.54 -30.57 -5.99
C ASP A 756 34.26 -29.60 -4.81
N SER A 757 33.03 -29.05 -4.73
CA SER A 757 32.66 -28.08 -3.71
C SER A 757 32.32 -28.75 -2.37
N VAL A 758 32.76 -28.13 -1.27
CA VAL A 758 32.47 -28.63 0.08
C VAL A 758 30.99 -28.49 0.37
N GLY A 759 30.37 -29.53 0.93
CA GLY A 759 28.96 -29.54 1.26
C GLY A 759 28.06 -30.09 0.14
N TYR A 760 28.63 -30.52 -0.99
CA TYR A 760 27.89 -31.12 -2.10
C TYR A 760 28.39 -32.53 -2.41
N SER A 761 27.48 -33.45 -2.73
CA SER A 761 27.81 -34.81 -3.18
C SER A 761 26.77 -35.34 -4.17
N SER A 762 27.02 -36.51 -4.76
CA SER A 762 26.10 -37.15 -5.72
C SER A 762 25.65 -36.24 -6.87
N VAL A 763 26.53 -35.35 -7.33
CA VAL A 763 26.22 -34.39 -8.40
C VAL A 763 26.06 -35.12 -9.72
N SER A 764 24.96 -34.84 -10.43
CA SER A 764 24.74 -35.26 -11.80
C SER A 764 23.96 -34.20 -12.56
N LEU A 765 24.38 -33.93 -13.79
CA LEU A 765 23.72 -32.99 -14.67
C LEU A 765 23.36 -33.72 -15.97
N SER A 766 22.07 -33.76 -16.26
CA SER A 766 21.52 -34.30 -17.50
C SER A 766 20.98 -33.16 -18.35
N ALA A 767 21.45 -33.04 -19.58
CA ALA A 767 20.94 -32.06 -20.53
C ALA A 767 20.84 -32.68 -21.93
N PRO A 768 19.88 -32.26 -22.77
CA PRO A 768 19.74 -32.76 -24.12
C PRO A 768 20.96 -32.34 -24.97
N MET A 769 21.93 -33.24 -25.10
CA MET A 769 23.20 -32.98 -25.80
C MET A 769 23.14 -33.25 -27.32
N GLU A 770 21.99 -33.66 -27.88
CA GLU A 770 21.87 -33.97 -29.32
C GLU A 770 21.80 -32.73 -30.23
N PHE A 771 21.86 -31.50 -29.68
CA PHE A 771 21.71 -30.25 -30.43
C PHE A 771 22.78 -29.96 -31.49
N LEU A 772 23.94 -30.65 -31.47
CA LEU A 772 25.03 -30.40 -32.41
C LEU A 772 24.88 -31.08 -33.78
N ALA A 773 23.90 -31.96 -33.98
CA ALA A 773 23.66 -32.61 -35.28
C ALA A 773 22.43 -32.02 -35.99
N ALA A 774 22.55 -30.74 -36.37
CA ALA A 774 21.51 -30.01 -37.10
C ALA A 774 20.97 -30.76 -38.33
N SER A 775 19.68 -31.10 -38.32
CA SER A 775 18.76 -31.08 -39.48
C SER A 775 17.46 -31.83 -39.14
N GLU A 776 16.35 -31.09 -38.95
CA GLU A 776 14.97 -31.56 -39.13
C GLU A 776 14.50 -32.76 -38.27
N ARG A 777 14.66 -32.72 -36.95
CA ARG A 777 13.92 -33.65 -36.08
C ARG A 777 12.92 -32.92 -35.21
N ALA A 778 11.74 -33.55 -35.11
CA ALA A 778 10.64 -33.16 -34.25
C ALA A 778 11.18 -32.96 -32.83
N ILE A 779 10.75 -31.86 -32.20
CA ILE A 779 10.89 -31.56 -30.78
C ILE A 779 10.50 -32.85 -30.04
N SER A 780 11.48 -33.58 -29.49
CA SER A 780 11.19 -34.62 -28.52
C SER A 780 10.84 -33.91 -27.21
N ASP A 781 9.93 -34.48 -26.42
CA ASP A 781 9.46 -33.94 -25.12
C ASP A 781 10.56 -33.74 -24.05
N ASP A 782 11.85 -33.75 -24.42
CA ASP A 782 13.02 -33.77 -23.54
C ASP A 782 13.87 -32.47 -23.62
N ASP A 783 13.25 -31.29 -23.78
CA ASP A 783 13.93 -29.98 -23.60
C ASP A 783 14.16 -29.64 -22.11
N THR A 784 14.51 -30.67 -21.32
CA THR A 784 14.65 -30.58 -19.87
C THR A 784 16.11 -30.68 -19.44
N VAL A 785 16.61 -29.66 -18.75
CA VAL A 785 17.89 -29.73 -18.03
C VAL A 785 17.62 -30.19 -16.60
N SER A 786 18.23 -31.29 -16.17
CA SER A 786 18.03 -31.85 -14.82
C SER A 786 19.32 -31.87 -14.03
N LEU A 787 19.34 -31.17 -12.90
CA LEU A 787 20.46 -31.14 -11.96
C LEU A 787 20.08 -31.91 -10.69
N SER A 788 20.77 -33.01 -10.40
CA SER A 788 20.64 -33.73 -9.11
C SER A 788 21.90 -33.57 -8.27
N PHE A 789 21.73 -33.33 -6.97
CA PHE A 789 22.84 -33.24 -6.01
C PHE A 789 22.32 -33.47 -4.58
N LYS A 790 23.23 -33.82 -3.68
CA LYS A 790 23.02 -33.82 -2.24
C LYS A 790 23.72 -32.62 -1.62
N GLN A 791 23.05 -31.92 -0.72
CA GLN A 791 23.62 -30.81 0.03
C GLN A 791 23.66 -31.14 1.52
N ASP A 792 24.85 -31.09 2.11
CA ASP A 792 25.06 -31.33 3.54
C ASP A 792 24.34 -30.27 4.38
N ALA A 793 23.68 -30.70 5.46
CA ALA A 793 23.05 -29.82 6.43
C ALA A 793 23.23 -30.37 7.86
N ASP A 794 23.39 -29.49 8.85
CA ASP A 794 23.61 -29.90 10.24
C ASP A 794 22.43 -30.68 10.84
N ALA A 795 21.22 -30.38 10.36
CA ALA A 795 19.97 -31.04 10.72
C ALA A 795 18.98 -30.94 9.55
N LYS A 796 17.92 -31.74 9.62
CA LYS A 796 16.81 -31.66 8.68
C LYS A 796 16.23 -30.23 8.71
N PRO A 797 16.26 -29.49 7.60
CA PRO A 797 15.70 -28.13 7.58
C PRO A 797 14.17 -28.17 7.68
N ASP A 798 13.60 -27.18 8.37
CA ASP A 798 12.15 -26.95 8.35
C ASP A 798 11.72 -26.29 7.03
N VAL A 799 12.56 -25.38 6.52
CA VAL A 799 12.37 -24.70 5.25
C VAL A 799 13.72 -24.36 4.61
N MET A 800 13.79 -24.42 3.28
CA MET A 800 14.91 -23.88 2.51
C MET A 800 14.40 -22.86 1.50
N TYR A 801 14.99 -21.67 1.49
CA TYR A 801 14.61 -20.59 0.57
C TYR A 801 15.55 -20.55 -0.63
N PHE A 802 14.97 -20.61 -1.82
CA PHE A 802 15.70 -20.61 -3.07
C PHE A 802 15.27 -19.48 -3.99
N THR A 803 16.14 -19.18 -4.95
CA THR A 803 15.81 -18.42 -6.15
C THR A 803 16.42 -19.13 -7.35
N TYR A 804 15.77 -19.08 -8.51
CA TYR A 804 16.40 -19.53 -9.75
C TYR A 804 16.37 -18.44 -10.81
N ALA A 805 17.25 -18.54 -11.81
CA ALA A 805 17.22 -17.73 -13.01
C ALA A 805 17.76 -18.51 -14.21
N ILE A 806 17.19 -18.28 -15.39
CA ILE A 806 17.63 -18.86 -16.68
C ILE A 806 18.02 -17.72 -17.60
N GLY A 807 19.25 -17.73 -18.11
CA GLY A 807 19.84 -16.75 -19.00
C GLY A 807 19.15 -16.60 -20.35
N ALA A 808 19.32 -15.45 -20.99
CA ALA A 808 19.06 -15.27 -22.42
C ALA A 808 20.23 -15.78 -23.29
N GLU A 809 21.44 -15.78 -22.72
CA GLU A 809 22.68 -16.19 -23.37
C GLU A 809 23.44 -17.20 -22.50
N SER A 810 24.56 -17.72 -22.99
CA SER A 810 25.43 -18.65 -22.23
C SER A 810 26.33 -17.94 -21.22
N GLN A 811 26.47 -16.62 -21.35
CA GLN A 811 27.20 -15.76 -20.41
C GLN A 811 26.25 -15.17 -19.38
N LEU A 812 26.64 -15.24 -18.10
CA LEU A 812 25.92 -14.73 -16.95
C LEU A 812 25.64 -13.25 -17.16
N GLY A 813 24.36 -12.88 -17.06
CA GLY A 813 23.92 -11.54 -17.40
C GLY A 813 22.39 -11.46 -17.38
N VAL A 814 21.78 -11.10 -18.50
CA VAL A 814 20.32 -11.00 -18.62
C VAL A 814 19.70 -12.40 -18.59
N HIS A 815 18.59 -12.54 -17.86
CA HIS A 815 17.79 -13.77 -17.76
C HIS A 815 16.44 -13.59 -18.45
N ILE A 816 15.88 -14.69 -18.97
CA ILE A 816 14.55 -14.76 -19.59
C ILE A 816 13.46 -15.11 -18.57
N THR A 817 13.82 -15.81 -17.51
CA THR A 817 12.90 -16.16 -16.42
C THR A 817 13.68 -16.29 -15.12
N ARG A 818 13.01 -15.95 -14.03
CA ARG A 818 13.47 -16.10 -12.66
C ARG A 818 12.29 -16.17 -11.71
N ALA A 819 12.44 -16.86 -10.59
CA ALA A 819 11.50 -16.78 -9.47
C ALA A 819 12.15 -17.22 -8.16
N CYS A 820 11.49 -16.87 -7.06
CA CYS A 820 11.79 -17.38 -5.73
C CYS A 820 10.85 -18.53 -5.38
N PHE A 821 11.34 -19.48 -4.59
CA PHE A 821 10.50 -20.54 -4.02
C PHE A 821 11.06 -21.00 -2.67
N GLU A 822 10.28 -21.85 -2.02
CA GLU A 822 10.60 -22.47 -0.75
C GLU A 822 10.35 -23.98 -0.81
N LEU A 823 11.22 -24.75 -0.15
CA LEU A 823 11.03 -26.18 0.05
C LEU A 823 10.69 -26.40 1.51
N VAL A 824 9.50 -26.93 1.77
CA VAL A 824 8.97 -27.17 3.13
C VAL A 824 8.80 -28.67 3.46
N GLU A 825 8.86 -29.54 2.45
CA GLU A 825 8.69 -30.98 2.61
C GLU A 825 9.97 -31.75 2.28
N PHE A 826 10.52 -32.42 3.29
CA PHE A 826 11.71 -33.26 3.14
C PHE A 826 11.44 -34.68 3.68
N PRO A 827 10.71 -35.54 2.94
CA PRO A 827 10.49 -36.93 3.36
C PRO A 827 11.82 -37.69 3.46
N SER A 828 11.94 -38.74 4.28
CA SER A 828 13.18 -39.51 4.35
C SER A 828 13.45 -40.19 3.00
N CYS A 829 14.65 -40.03 2.44
CA CYS A 829 15.04 -40.68 1.21
C CYS A 829 14.98 -42.19 1.41
N SER A 830 14.08 -42.89 0.72
CA SER A 830 14.06 -44.34 0.78
C SER A 830 15.37 -44.86 0.19
N GLU A 831 16.09 -45.68 0.95
CA GLU A 831 17.27 -46.37 0.45
C GLU A 831 16.89 -47.05 -0.86
N SER A 832 17.43 -46.55 -1.98
CA SER A 832 17.30 -47.24 -3.24
C SER A 832 18.00 -48.56 -3.03
N SER A 833 17.20 -49.61 -2.77
CA SER A 833 17.69 -50.96 -2.59
C SER A 833 18.30 -51.36 -3.92
N SER A 834 19.59 -51.05 -4.06
CA SER A 834 20.45 -51.46 -5.15
C SER A 834 20.66 -52.95 -4.99
N ALA A 835 19.60 -53.69 -5.32
CA ALA A 835 19.62 -55.13 -5.42
C ALA A 835 20.58 -55.47 -6.55
N SER A 836 21.82 -55.79 -6.20
CA SER A 836 22.77 -56.39 -7.12
C SER A 836 22.22 -57.77 -7.52
N SER A 837 21.50 -57.83 -8.63
CA SER A 837 21.02 -59.09 -9.20
C SER A 837 22.17 -59.78 -9.92
N THR A 838 22.92 -60.62 -9.19
CA THR A 838 23.60 -61.77 -9.78
C THR A 838 22.56 -62.82 -10.16
N ALA A 839 22.38 -63.00 -11.46
CA ALA A 839 21.98 -64.19 -12.24
C ALA A 839 20.88 -65.18 -11.75
N ASP A 840 20.10 -65.58 -12.77
CA ASP A 840 19.27 -66.80 -12.95
C ASP A 840 17.84 -66.82 -12.39
N GLY A 841 16.87 -66.72 -13.31
CA GLY A 841 15.51 -67.23 -13.11
C GLY A 841 14.45 -66.52 -13.95
N ALA A 842 14.25 -66.96 -15.20
CA ALA A 842 13.17 -66.49 -16.06
C ALA A 842 11.79 -66.81 -15.49
N VAL A 843 10.94 -65.80 -15.28
CA VAL A 843 9.47 -65.93 -15.26
C VAL A 843 8.85 -64.72 -15.96
N SER A 844 8.22 -64.99 -17.10
CA SER A 844 7.42 -64.05 -17.90
C SER A 844 6.02 -63.85 -17.30
N VAL A 845 5.59 -62.60 -17.14
CA VAL A 845 4.16 -62.24 -17.10
C VAL A 845 3.97 -61.03 -18.01
N GLY A 846 3.07 -61.18 -18.98
CA GLY A 846 2.86 -60.26 -20.08
C GLY A 846 1.93 -59.10 -19.76
N ILE A 847 2.18 -57.98 -20.45
CA ILE A 847 1.29 -56.82 -20.56
C ILE A 847 1.22 -56.50 -22.07
N GLU A 848 0.32 -57.20 -22.77
CA GLU A 848 -0.13 -56.88 -24.12
C GLU A 848 -1.65 -56.77 -24.03
N ASP A 849 -2.21 -55.59 -23.71
CA ASP A 849 -3.66 -55.37 -23.89
C ASP A 849 -4.17 -53.91 -23.87
N LEU A 850 -3.34 -52.86 -24.01
CA LEU A 850 -3.86 -51.47 -23.96
C LEU A 850 -3.32 -50.47 -25.01
N ILE A 851 -2.85 -50.92 -26.17
CA ILE A 851 -2.62 -49.99 -27.30
C ILE A 851 -3.16 -50.60 -28.60
N ALA A 852 -4.46 -50.37 -28.85
CA ALA A 852 -5.10 -50.62 -30.14
C ALA A 852 -6.31 -49.68 -30.36
N GLU A 853 -6.05 -48.47 -30.88
CA GLU A 853 -6.92 -47.60 -31.70
C GLU A 853 -6.26 -46.21 -31.65
N SER A 854 -5.60 -45.68 -32.68
CA SER A 854 -6.19 -45.26 -33.95
C SER A 854 -5.03 -44.86 -34.87
N THR A 855 -4.87 -45.57 -36.00
CA THR A 855 -4.02 -45.12 -37.12
C THR A 855 -4.85 -45.09 -38.39
N GLN A 856 -5.00 -43.92 -39.00
CA GLN A 856 -5.53 -43.79 -40.36
C GLN A 856 -4.56 -42.97 -41.25
N LYS A 857 -3.62 -43.69 -41.86
CA LYS A 857 -3.40 -43.80 -43.31
C LYS A 857 -3.21 -42.51 -44.13
N VAL A 858 -1.99 -42.21 -44.59
CA VAL A 858 -1.68 -41.94 -46.03
C VAL A 858 -0.23 -42.35 -46.39
N SER A 859 -0.20 -43.33 -47.29
CA SER A 859 0.68 -43.65 -48.43
C SER A 859 2.17 -43.24 -48.53
N ALA A 860 2.94 -44.27 -48.89
CA ALA A 860 4.32 -44.32 -49.33
C ALA A 860 4.63 -43.69 -50.70
N SER A 861 5.90 -43.31 -50.91
CA SER A 861 6.63 -43.72 -52.11
C SER A 861 8.12 -43.87 -51.82
N SER A 862 8.62 -45.06 -52.13
CA SER A 862 9.99 -45.54 -52.20
C SER A 862 10.91 -44.72 -53.11
N GLU A 863 12.20 -44.63 -52.77
CA GLU A 863 13.32 -44.94 -53.67
C GLU A 863 14.68 -44.89 -52.91
N GLU A 864 15.29 -46.06 -52.72
CA GLU A 864 16.75 -46.24 -52.67
C GLU A 864 17.27 -46.20 -54.14
N PRO A 865 18.55 -45.86 -54.47
CA PRO A 865 19.70 -46.51 -53.84
C PRO A 865 21.09 -45.78 -53.86
N SER A 866 22.01 -46.44 -53.15
CA SER A 866 23.40 -46.72 -53.54
C SER A 866 24.56 -45.80 -53.10
N SER A 867 25.48 -46.50 -52.42
CA SER A 867 26.91 -46.31 -52.20
C SER A 867 27.71 -45.40 -53.14
N GLY A 868 28.63 -44.65 -52.54
CA GLY A 868 29.82 -44.12 -53.21
C GLY A 868 30.85 -43.58 -52.22
N ALA A 869 31.82 -44.42 -51.85
CA ALA A 869 33.02 -43.99 -51.13
C ALA A 869 33.94 -43.21 -52.10
N HIS A 870 34.52 -42.08 -51.65
CA HIS A 870 35.90 -41.70 -51.98
C HIS A 870 36.43 -40.64 -51.03
N ALA A 871 37.55 -40.97 -50.39
CA ALA A 871 38.46 -40.05 -49.72
C ALA A 871 39.24 -39.21 -50.74
N MET A 872 39.62 -37.98 -50.38
CA MET A 872 40.97 -37.40 -50.54
C MET A 872 41.05 -35.97 -50.00
N SER A 873 41.65 -35.85 -48.81
CA SER A 873 42.81 -35.00 -48.47
C SER A 873 43.25 -33.90 -49.46
N VAL A 874 43.45 -32.68 -48.93
CA VAL A 874 44.72 -31.93 -48.86
C VAL A 874 44.52 -30.40 -48.90
N ILE A 875 44.83 -29.75 -47.76
CA ILE A 875 45.70 -28.57 -47.55
C ILE A 875 45.54 -27.36 -48.50
N ALA A 876 45.22 -26.19 -47.93
CA ALA A 876 46.13 -25.03 -47.81
C ALA A 876 45.37 -23.72 -47.52
N THR A 877 45.57 -23.21 -46.30
CA THR A 877 46.03 -21.86 -45.96
C THR A 877 46.02 -20.79 -47.06
N ILE A 878 45.38 -19.63 -46.82
CA ILE A 878 46.03 -18.31 -46.64
C ILE A 878 44.99 -17.18 -46.63
N LEU A 879 45.20 -16.28 -45.67
CA LEU A 879 44.76 -14.90 -45.52
C LEU A 879 44.31 -14.18 -46.82
N PHE A 880 43.31 -13.31 -46.72
CA PHE A 880 43.52 -11.86 -46.91
C PHE A 880 42.31 -11.06 -46.42
N ALA A 881 42.63 -10.00 -45.67
CA ALA A 881 41.76 -8.89 -45.34
C ALA A 881 41.25 -8.15 -46.59
N PHE A 882 40.14 -7.41 -46.46
CA PHE A 882 40.03 -5.94 -46.68
C PHE A 882 38.54 -5.52 -46.69
N THR A 883 38.14 -4.82 -45.62
CA THR A 883 37.47 -3.50 -45.58
C THR A 883 36.43 -3.05 -46.62
N THR A 884 35.37 -2.44 -46.06
CA THR A 884 34.60 -1.23 -46.48
C THR A 884 33.74 -1.29 -47.74
N ALA A 885 32.41 -1.12 -47.56
CA ALA A 885 31.62 0.11 -47.85
C ALA A 885 31.18 0.19 -49.33
N LEU A 886 30.03 0.72 -49.76
CA LEU A 886 28.91 1.46 -49.19
C LEU A 886 27.79 1.43 -50.27
N ILE A 887 26.52 1.38 -49.87
CA ILE A 887 25.30 1.99 -50.47
C ILE A 887 24.98 1.81 -51.98
N LEU A 888 23.78 1.28 -52.25
CA LEU A 888 22.71 1.92 -53.08
C LEU A 888 21.45 1.03 -53.13
N CYS A 889 20.47 1.31 -52.27
CA CYS A 889 19.03 1.48 -52.58
C CYS A 889 18.31 1.89 -51.29
#